data_AF-A0AAU1YKF4-F1
#
_entry.id   AF-A0AAU1YKF4-F1
#
_cell.length_a   1.000
_cell.length_b   1.000
_cell.length_c   1.000
_cell.angle_alpha   90.00
_cell.angle_beta   90.00
_cell.angle_gamma   90.00
#
_symmetry.space_group_name_H-M   'P 1'
#
loop_
_entity.id
_entity.type
_entity.pdbx_description
1 polymer ?
#
loop_
_entity_poly.entity_id
_entity_poly.type
_entity_poly.pdbx_seq_one_letter_code
_entity_poly.pdbx_strand_id
1 'polypeptide(L)'
;MRPAGCAVRVRDVTTASAIPATAPPVLDRRRRNVIFVTIMLGVLLAALDQTIVGTALPTIVADLGGGDHMSWVVTSYLLTETVATVLVGKFGDLFGRKLVFQVSAIVFITGSFLCGLANNMTLLIVWRGVQGIGAGGLMVTAMALIADVVPLRERGKYQGAIGAVFGVATVIGPLLGGLFTDHLTWRWAFYVNVPIAIAVVVAAARTIPSVRAAGKPVIDYLGIALVAAGASALILATSLGGNEYAWGSPLIVGLFAGGVLALALFCLAETRAAQPMLPMRLFRNPVFSVCSVLSFVVGFAMLGAMTFLPTYLQYVDGDSATVSGVRTLPLVIGLLIASVFSGNVTSKTGHYRIFPIVGCAVMGVGLYLLSRMGPGTGAWLESLYMFVLGVGIGLCMQVLTIAVQNTVDYADLGTATSGVTFFRTLGSAFGTAVFGTIYANTLGPALTKAVAEAARLTGQDPVQLGKAVQSPQGVNALDPAAAGPIIGAYADTLHTVFLWTVPVAVVGFVVALFLKQVKLRDSARAGSTDMGDGFGSPATASGDSAKLLELAVGKLVRSMGADTARGIVAASDTRLDMAGAWAVMQVDLMTRTVGHASLGFMASRRHLPPEVLLPVFERMVEEGYLTRQNGFYTHTAAGEREAGVISDAWAQWLGDQLEKDRGRPRSAELRAAADAIAKRLLAEDLGDGNFAPRAMAGRP
;
A
#
# COMPACT_ATOMS: atom_id res chain seq x y z
N MET A 1 57.78 -27.80 24.99
CA MET A 1 57.02 -27.03 26.00
C MET A 1 57.02 -25.56 25.58
N ARG A 2 55.82 -24.96 25.53
CA ARG A 2 55.46 -23.55 25.26
C ARG A 2 55.57 -23.00 23.81
N PRO A 3 54.43 -22.63 23.17
CA PRO A 3 54.39 -21.99 21.86
C PRO A 3 54.42 -20.45 21.95
N ALA A 4 54.68 -19.85 20.79
CA ALA A 4 54.90 -18.44 20.52
C ALA A 4 53.74 -17.50 20.91
N GLY A 5 54.07 -16.36 21.52
CA GLY A 5 53.16 -15.24 21.73
C GLY A 5 53.10 -14.36 20.48
N CYS A 6 52.06 -14.51 19.68
CA CYS A 6 51.69 -13.54 18.65
C CYS A 6 50.78 -12.49 19.31
N ALA A 7 51.31 -11.28 19.51
CA ALA A 7 50.52 -10.15 19.99
C ALA A 7 49.55 -9.70 18.89
N VAL A 8 48.27 -10.04 19.05
CA VAL A 8 47.19 -9.52 18.21
C VAL A 8 47.02 -8.03 18.52
N ARG A 9 47.49 -7.19 17.61
CA ARG A 9 47.29 -5.74 17.64
C ARG A 9 45.80 -5.47 17.36
N VAL A 10 45.02 -5.20 18.41
CA VAL A 10 43.63 -4.74 18.30
C VAL A 10 43.64 -3.42 17.53
N ARG A 11 43.05 -3.41 16.33
CA ARG A 11 42.75 -2.15 15.64
C ARG A 11 41.60 -1.50 16.40
N ASP A 12 41.83 -0.28 16.89
CA ASP A 12 40.77 0.61 17.34
C ASP A 12 39.73 0.73 16.23
N VAL A 13 38.57 0.11 16.45
CA VAL A 13 37.38 0.35 15.66
C VAL A 13 36.87 1.71 16.11
N THR A 14 37.25 2.76 15.40
CA THR A 14 36.59 4.06 15.50
C THR A 14 35.11 3.84 15.20
N THR A 15 34.30 3.75 16.25
CA THR A 15 32.84 3.78 16.16
C THR A 15 32.45 5.14 15.62
N ALA A 16 32.28 5.24 14.31
CA ALA A 16 31.66 6.39 13.68
C ALA A 16 30.28 6.58 14.34
N SER A 17 30.10 7.71 15.00
CA SER A 17 28.85 8.08 15.66
C SER A 17 27.73 8.07 14.63
N ALA A 18 26.85 7.08 14.72
CA ALA A 18 25.67 6.98 13.86
C ALA A 18 24.71 8.11 14.22
N ILE A 19 24.46 9.01 13.28
CA ILE A 19 23.49 10.09 13.42
C ILE A 19 22.12 9.45 13.74
N PRO A 20 21.43 9.83 14.84
CA PRO A 20 20.16 9.24 15.21
C PRO A 20 19.12 9.47 14.11
N ALA A 21 18.55 8.37 13.59
CA ALA A 21 17.49 8.42 12.59
C ALA A 21 16.24 9.10 13.20
N THR A 22 15.81 10.19 12.57
CA THR A 22 14.63 10.96 12.94
C THR A 22 13.36 10.11 12.78
N ALA A 23 12.60 9.93 13.86
CA ALA A 23 11.29 9.30 13.80
C ALA A 23 10.36 10.06 12.82
N PRO A 24 9.40 9.39 12.15
CA PRO A 24 8.43 10.09 11.31
C PRO A 24 7.72 11.16 12.16
N PRO A 25 7.55 12.39 11.63
CA PRO A 25 6.93 13.46 12.38
C PRO A 25 5.51 13.02 12.79
N VAL A 26 5.17 13.18 14.07
CA VAL A 26 3.79 13.02 14.54
C VAL A 26 2.98 14.17 13.94
N LEU A 27 2.38 13.92 12.78
CA LEU A 27 1.59 14.93 12.06
C LEU A 27 0.23 15.07 12.73
N ASP A 28 -0.17 16.32 12.99
CA ASP A 28 -1.53 16.64 13.41
C ASP A 28 -2.57 16.08 12.42
N ARG A 29 -3.74 15.66 12.93
CA ARG A 29 -4.80 14.97 12.18
C ARG A 29 -5.30 15.80 11.00
N ARG A 30 -5.37 17.14 11.15
CA ARG A 30 -5.70 18.06 10.05
C ARG A 30 -4.64 18.04 8.95
N ARG A 31 -3.36 18.09 9.33
CA ARG A 31 -2.24 18.08 8.39
C ARG A 31 -2.17 16.75 7.63
N ARG A 32 -2.42 15.63 8.31
CA ARG A 32 -2.52 14.29 7.69
C ARG A 32 -3.64 14.21 6.65
N ASN A 33 -4.82 14.73 6.97
CA ASN A 33 -5.95 14.73 6.02
C ASN A 33 -5.66 15.61 4.80
N VAL A 34 -5.04 16.78 4.97
CA VAL A 34 -4.67 17.66 3.85
C VAL A 34 -3.63 16.99 2.94
N ILE A 35 -2.63 16.33 3.50
CA ILE A 35 -1.65 15.56 2.72
C ILE A 35 -2.35 14.43 1.97
N PHE A 36 -3.26 13.71 2.63
CA PHE A 36 -4.01 12.64 1.98
C PHE A 36 -4.86 13.14 0.82
N VAL A 37 -5.62 14.23 0.99
CA VAL A 37 -6.40 14.85 -0.09
C VAL A 37 -5.50 15.26 -1.24
N THR A 38 -4.33 15.83 -0.96
CA THR A 38 -3.34 16.21 -1.98
C THR A 38 -2.88 15.00 -2.79
N ILE A 39 -2.60 13.88 -2.13
CA ILE A 39 -2.19 12.63 -2.78
C ILE A 39 -3.35 12.06 -3.60
N MET A 40 -4.58 12.08 -3.06
CA MET A 40 -5.78 11.63 -3.78
C MET A 40 -6.11 12.46 -5.00
N LEU A 41 -5.86 13.77 -4.98
CA LEU A 41 -5.99 14.61 -6.16
C LEU A 41 -4.98 14.22 -7.26
N GLY A 42 -3.75 13.83 -6.88
CA GLY A 42 -2.78 13.29 -7.84
C GLY A 42 -3.20 11.96 -8.45
N VAL A 43 -3.76 11.05 -7.65
CA VAL A 43 -4.33 9.78 -8.13
C VAL A 43 -5.55 10.04 -9.03
N LEU A 44 -6.45 10.94 -8.62
CA LEU A 44 -7.63 11.33 -9.39
C LEU A 44 -7.23 11.88 -10.75
N LEU A 45 -6.21 12.73 -10.80
CA LEU A 45 -5.71 13.32 -12.04
C LEU A 45 -5.26 12.24 -13.04
N ALA A 46 -4.48 11.25 -12.57
CA ALA A 46 -4.03 10.15 -13.42
C ALA A 46 -5.20 9.28 -13.90
N ALA A 47 -6.13 8.94 -13.02
CA ALA A 47 -7.28 8.11 -13.35
C ALA A 47 -8.26 8.82 -14.30
N LEU A 48 -8.54 10.10 -14.05
CA LEU A 48 -9.50 10.92 -14.80
C LEU A 48 -9.01 11.14 -16.24
N ASP A 49 -7.72 11.37 -16.44
CA ASP A 49 -7.13 11.52 -17.78
C ASP A 49 -7.37 10.31 -18.69
N GLN A 50 -7.14 9.08 -18.20
CA GLN A 50 -7.42 7.87 -18.99
C GLN A 50 -8.89 7.81 -19.43
N THR A 51 -9.80 8.15 -18.50
CA THR A 51 -11.23 8.06 -18.73
C THR A 51 -11.79 9.15 -19.65
N ILE A 52 -11.30 10.40 -19.55
CA ILE A 52 -11.68 11.49 -20.47
C ILE A 52 -11.19 11.17 -21.89
N VAL A 53 -9.90 10.83 -22.03
CA VAL A 53 -9.29 10.61 -23.35
C VAL A 53 -9.96 9.43 -24.05
N GLY A 54 -10.33 8.38 -23.32
CA GLY A 54 -11.08 7.25 -23.86
C GLY A 54 -12.38 7.68 -24.55
N THR A 55 -13.13 8.62 -23.97
CA THR A 55 -14.35 9.15 -24.59
C THR A 55 -14.11 10.15 -25.71
N ALA A 56 -13.04 10.93 -25.63
CA ALA A 56 -12.71 11.91 -26.66
C ALA A 56 -12.02 11.29 -27.90
N LEU A 57 -11.54 10.04 -27.78
CA LEU A 57 -10.67 9.39 -28.76
C LEU A 57 -11.26 9.35 -30.20
N PRO A 58 -12.55 9.03 -30.43
CA PRO A 58 -13.11 9.04 -31.78
C PRO A 58 -13.07 10.44 -32.43
N THR A 59 -13.38 11.49 -31.65
CA THR A 59 -13.33 12.89 -32.09
C THR A 59 -11.90 13.34 -32.38
N ILE A 60 -10.93 12.91 -31.57
CA ILE A 60 -9.51 13.19 -31.79
C ILE A 60 -9.03 12.60 -33.13
N VAL A 61 -9.40 11.35 -33.42
CA VAL A 61 -9.05 10.68 -34.68
C VAL A 61 -9.73 11.36 -35.87
N ALA A 62 -10.97 11.81 -35.71
CA ALA A 62 -11.68 12.54 -36.75
C ALA A 62 -11.02 13.88 -37.10
N ASP A 63 -10.46 14.59 -36.12
CA ASP A 63 -9.83 15.90 -36.31
C ASP A 63 -8.35 15.81 -36.76
N LEU A 64 -7.57 14.91 -36.17
CA LEU A 64 -6.13 14.76 -36.46
C LEU A 64 -5.82 13.78 -37.60
N GLY A 65 -6.81 12.98 -38.01
CA GLY A 65 -6.61 11.85 -38.92
C GLY A 65 -5.80 10.71 -38.29
N GLY A 66 -5.43 9.72 -39.12
CA GLY A 66 -4.58 8.59 -38.67
C GLY A 66 -5.31 7.55 -37.84
N GLY A 67 -6.47 7.07 -38.31
CA GLY A 67 -7.26 6.01 -37.64
C GLY A 67 -6.46 4.74 -37.35
N ASP A 68 -5.49 4.41 -38.20
CA ASP A 68 -4.57 3.27 -38.01
C ASP A 68 -3.75 3.40 -36.71
N HIS A 69 -3.58 4.61 -36.18
CA HIS A 69 -2.82 4.88 -34.95
C HIS A 69 -3.71 5.17 -33.73
N MET A 70 -5.03 4.96 -33.81
CA MET A 70 -5.96 5.21 -32.71
C MET A 70 -5.61 4.42 -31.45
N SER A 71 -5.20 3.15 -31.61
CA SER A 71 -4.77 2.28 -30.51
C SER A 71 -3.54 2.83 -29.79
N TRP A 72 -2.62 3.45 -30.53
CA TRP A 72 -1.36 3.96 -30.01
C TRP A 72 -1.52 5.11 -29.01
N VAL A 73 -2.62 5.86 -29.04
CA VAL A 73 -2.90 6.95 -28.08
C VAL A 73 -3.09 6.41 -26.66
N VAL A 74 -3.69 5.23 -26.53
CA VAL A 74 -3.89 4.53 -25.25
C VAL A 74 -2.67 3.67 -24.94
N THR A 75 -2.15 2.93 -25.93
CA THR A 75 -1.02 2.03 -25.75
C THR A 75 0.25 2.76 -25.34
N SER A 76 0.59 3.91 -25.95
CA SER A 76 1.80 4.66 -25.59
C SER A 76 1.77 5.15 -24.14
N TYR A 77 0.61 5.61 -23.69
CA TYR A 77 0.39 6.06 -22.32
C TYR A 77 0.53 4.90 -21.32
N LEU A 78 -0.17 3.78 -21.55
CA LEU A 78 -0.10 2.61 -20.65
C LEU A 78 1.31 2.01 -20.59
N LEU A 79 2.00 2.02 -21.74
CA LEU A 79 3.36 1.53 -21.86
C LEU A 79 4.32 2.35 -20.98
N THR A 80 4.31 3.67 -21.16
CA THR A 80 5.20 4.55 -20.40
C THR A 80 4.79 4.67 -18.94
N GLU A 81 3.49 4.58 -18.62
CA GLU A 81 2.97 4.48 -17.25
C GLU A 81 3.51 3.24 -16.54
N THR A 82 3.50 2.09 -17.21
CA THR A 82 4.02 0.83 -16.67
C THR A 82 5.52 0.93 -16.42
N VAL A 83 6.28 1.44 -17.39
CA VAL A 83 7.73 1.63 -17.28
C VAL A 83 8.07 2.61 -16.16
N ALA A 84 7.35 3.74 -16.08
CA ALA A 84 7.55 4.75 -15.05
C ALA A 84 7.21 4.23 -13.66
N THR A 85 6.18 3.40 -13.51
CA THR A 85 5.82 2.75 -12.24
C THR A 85 7.02 2.00 -11.66
N VAL A 86 7.76 1.27 -12.50
CA VAL A 86 8.97 0.54 -12.07
C VAL A 86 10.09 1.49 -11.65
N LEU A 87 10.39 2.45 -12.53
CA LEU A 87 11.49 3.40 -12.37
C LEU A 87 11.31 4.28 -11.13
N VAL A 88 10.12 4.85 -11.01
CA VAL A 88 9.77 5.89 -10.05
C VAL A 88 9.74 5.34 -8.61
N GLY A 89 9.41 4.06 -8.43
CA GLY A 89 9.49 3.40 -7.12
C GLY A 89 10.88 3.52 -6.49
N LYS A 90 11.95 3.25 -7.27
CA LYS A 90 13.32 3.35 -6.78
C LYS A 90 13.80 4.80 -6.70
N PHE A 91 13.42 5.65 -7.65
CA PHE A 91 13.74 7.09 -7.59
C PHE A 91 13.13 7.77 -6.36
N GLY A 92 11.93 7.37 -5.93
CA GLY A 92 11.28 7.84 -4.72
C GLY A 92 12.12 7.57 -3.46
N ASP A 93 12.75 6.41 -3.39
CA ASP A 93 13.62 6.03 -2.27
C ASP A 93 15.00 6.73 -2.32
N LEU A 94 15.46 7.15 -3.49
CA LEU A 94 16.73 7.85 -3.71
C LEU A 94 16.65 9.36 -3.47
N PHE A 95 15.69 10.02 -4.13
CA PHE A 95 15.58 11.47 -4.20
C PHE A 95 14.54 12.03 -3.22
N GLY A 96 13.83 11.14 -2.53
CA GLY A 96 12.75 11.47 -1.61
C GLY A 96 11.38 11.47 -2.31
N ARG A 97 10.44 10.75 -1.72
CA ARG A 97 9.09 10.49 -2.27
C ARG A 97 8.30 11.77 -2.58
N LYS A 98 8.51 12.84 -1.79
CA LYS A 98 7.93 14.17 -2.05
C LYS A 98 8.39 14.74 -3.39
N LEU A 99 9.70 14.80 -3.62
CA LEU A 99 10.27 15.40 -4.81
C LEU A 99 9.81 14.65 -6.06
N VAL A 100 9.81 13.32 -5.97
CA VAL A 100 9.43 12.45 -7.08
C VAL A 100 7.95 12.55 -7.41
N PHE A 101 7.06 12.70 -6.41
CA PHE A 101 5.65 12.99 -6.64
C PHE A 101 5.46 14.34 -7.37
N GLN A 102 6.21 15.38 -6.97
CA GLN A 102 6.14 16.70 -7.62
C GLN A 102 6.68 16.68 -9.05
N VAL A 103 7.81 16.02 -9.29
CA VAL A 103 8.38 15.88 -10.63
C VAL A 103 7.42 15.09 -11.52
N SER A 104 6.82 14.01 -11.01
CA SER A 104 5.83 13.22 -11.75
C SER A 104 4.61 14.06 -12.12
N ALA A 105 4.11 14.89 -11.18
CA ALA A 105 3.04 15.83 -11.45
C ALA A 105 3.41 16.87 -12.52
N ILE A 106 4.64 17.42 -12.49
CA ILE A 106 5.12 18.38 -13.49
C ILE A 106 5.22 17.71 -14.88
N VAL A 107 5.82 16.53 -14.97
CA VAL A 107 5.91 15.75 -16.21
C VAL A 107 4.52 15.45 -16.76
N PHE A 108 3.58 15.08 -15.90
CA PHE A 108 2.19 14.86 -16.28
C PHE A 108 1.53 16.12 -16.84
N ILE A 109 1.69 17.28 -16.18
CA ILE A 109 1.13 18.56 -16.65
C ILE A 109 1.70 18.97 -18.00
N THR A 110 3.03 18.88 -18.14
CA THR A 110 3.71 19.23 -19.39
C THR A 110 3.25 18.31 -20.52
N GLY A 111 3.16 17.01 -20.26
CA GLY A 111 2.62 16.04 -21.22
C GLY A 111 1.16 16.36 -21.60
N SER A 112 0.31 16.64 -20.61
CA SER A 112 -1.10 17.00 -20.83
C SER A 112 -1.22 18.27 -21.68
N PHE A 113 -0.51 19.34 -21.30
CA PHE A 113 -0.54 20.60 -22.04
C PHE A 113 -0.10 20.41 -23.50
N LEU A 114 0.95 19.62 -23.74
CA LEU A 114 1.47 19.36 -25.08
C LEU A 114 0.58 18.41 -25.90
N CYS A 115 -0.15 17.47 -25.26
CA CYS A 115 -1.21 16.71 -25.92
C CYS A 115 -2.31 17.64 -26.44
N GLY A 116 -2.71 18.62 -25.61
CA GLY A 116 -3.68 19.65 -26.00
C GLY A 116 -3.20 20.56 -27.14
N LEU A 117 -1.89 20.64 -27.40
CA LEU A 117 -1.27 21.40 -28.50
C LEU A 117 -0.94 20.53 -29.73
N ALA A 118 -1.18 19.22 -29.68
CA ALA A 118 -0.85 18.32 -30.78
C ALA A 118 -1.64 18.66 -32.05
N ASN A 119 -0.97 18.65 -33.20
CA ASN A 119 -1.55 18.97 -34.52
C ASN A 119 -1.56 17.78 -35.47
N ASN A 120 -1.04 16.63 -35.03
CA ASN A 120 -1.13 15.36 -35.75
C ASN A 120 -1.09 14.20 -34.73
N MET A 121 -1.51 13.03 -35.18
CA MET A 121 -1.63 11.84 -34.35
C MET A 121 -0.29 11.40 -33.74
N THR A 122 0.82 11.46 -34.49
CA THR A 122 2.15 11.09 -33.99
C THR A 122 2.60 11.95 -32.82
N LEU A 123 2.42 13.27 -32.93
CA LEU A 123 2.78 14.22 -31.87
C LEU A 123 1.93 13.98 -30.62
N LEU A 124 0.63 13.68 -30.80
CA LEU A 124 -0.24 13.30 -29.70
C LEU A 124 0.26 12.03 -29.01
N ILE A 125 0.60 10.98 -29.77
CA ILE A 125 1.10 9.70 -29.23
C ILE A 125 2.39 9.90 -28.43
N VAL A 126 3.32 10.73 -28.92
CA VAL A 126 4.57 11.05 -28.23
C VAL A 126 4.29 11.75 -26.91
N TRP A 127 3.45 12.79 -26.91
CA TRP A 127 3.12 13.52 -25.68
C TRP A 127 2.28 12.70 -24.71
N ARG A 128 1.43 11.80 -25.20
CA ARG A 128 0.72 10.80 -24.38
C ARG A 128 1.70 9.85 -23.70
N GLY A 129 2.76 9.46 -24.41
CA GLY A 129 3.88 8.74 -23.82
C GLY A 129 4.53 9.52 -22.67
N VAL A 130 4.87 10.79 -22.88
CA VAL A 130 5.44 11.64 -21.81
C VAL A 130 4.48 11.80 -20.63
N GLN A 131 3.19 11.99 -20.91
CA GLN A 131 2.16 12.11 -19.89
C GLN A 131 2.01 10.82 -19.05
N GLY A 132 2.07 9.65 -19.69
CA GLY A 132 2.04 8.35 -19.03
C GLY A 132 3.20 8.17 -18.04
N ILE A 133 4.39 8.71 -18.33
CA ILE A 133 5.52 8.70 -17.38
C ILE A 133 5.13 9.42 -16.08
N GLY A 134 4.49 10.59 -16.21
CA GLY A 134 4.00 11.35 -15.06
C GLY A 134 2.90 10.61 -14.30
N ALA A 135 1.99 9.94 -15.00
CA ALA A 135 0.88 9.18 -14.41
C ALA A 135 1.38 8.00 -13.56
N GLY A 136 2.28 7.18 -14.11
CA GLY A 136 2.86 6.04 -13.41
C GLY A 136 3.68 6.48 -12.20
N GLY A 137 4.40 7.60 -12.34
CA GLY A 137 5.14 8.18 -11.24
C GLY A 137 4.24 8.70 -10.12
N LEU A 138 3.16 9.40 -10.45
CA LEU A 138 2.13 9.86 -9.51
C LEU A 138 1.49 8.70 -8.75
N MET A 139 1.09 7.65 -9.46
CA MET A 139 0.43 6.48 -8.88
C MET A 139 1.33 5.76 -7.86
N VAL A 140 2.59 5.49 -8.22
CA VAL A 140 3.52 4.77 -7.33
C VAL A 140 3.94 5.63 -6.14
N THR A 141 4.29 6.91 -6.38
CA THR A 141 4.66 7.79 -5.28
C THR A 141 3.49 8.13 -4.37
N ALA A 142 2.25 8.16 -4.88
CA ALA A 142 1.05 8.30 -4.06
C ALA A 142 0.93 7.15 -3.05
N MET A 143 1.06 5.89 -3.49
CA MET A 143 1.04 4.73 -2.58
C MET A 143 2.15 4.81 -1.53
N ALA A 144 3.34 5.20 -1.96
CA ALA A 144 4.51 5.35 -1.10
C ALA A 144 4.32 6.46 -0.05
N LEU A 145 3.81 7.63 -0.45
CA LEU A 145 3.55 8.76 0.44
C LEU A 145 2.41 8.48 1.43
N ILE A 146 1.36 7.76 1.02
CA ILE A 146 0.33 7.28 1.93
C ILE A 146 0.98 6.38 2.98
N ALA A 147 1.90 5.51 2.57
CA ALA A 147 2.62 4.69 3.54
C ALA A 147 3.40 5.55 4.56
N ASP A 148 4.06 6.62 4.12
CA ASP A 148 4.88 7.44 5.03
C ASP A 148 4.06 8.30 6.00
N VAL A 149 2.88 8.76 5.57
CA VAL A 149 2.08 9.77 6.28
C VAL A 149 0.92 9.14 7.06
N VAL A 150 0.42 8.00 6.60
CA VAL A 150 -0.72 7.32 7.21
C VAL A 150 -0.22 6.18 8.10
N PRO A 151 -0.56 6.20 9.40
CA PRO A 151 -0.31 5.08 10.29
C PRO A 151 -0.84 3.80 9.67
N LEU A 152 -0.05 2.72 9.69
CA LEU A 152 -0.39 1.43 9.06
C LEU A 152 -1.83 0.97 9.36
N ARG A 153 -2.29 1.30 10.56
CA ARG A 153 -3.62 1.15 11.16
C ARG A 153 -4.78 1.59 10.28
N GLU A 154 -4.62 2.75 9.65
CA GLU A 154 -5.68 3.40 8.89
C GLU A 154 -5.53 3.14 7.39
N ARG A 155 -4.39 2.57 6.94
CA ARG A 155 -4.06 2.44 5.51
C ARG A 155 -5.11 1.66 4.72
N GLY A 156 -5.79 0.68 5.30
CA GLY A 156 -6.90 -0.02 4.63
C GLY A 156 -8.04 0.92 4.21
N LYS A 157 -8.42 1.86 5.08
CA LYS A 157 -9.43 2.91 4.77
C LYS A 157 -8.95 3.83 3.64
N TYR A 158 -7.67 4.22 3.69
CA TYR A 158 -7.08 5.12 2.70
C TYR A 158 -6.83 4.43 1.34
N GLN A 159 -6.53 3.13 1.33
CA GLN A 159 -6.49 2.28 0.13
C GLN A 159 -7.90 2.09 -0.46
N GLY A 160 -8.91 1.95 0.39
CA GLY A 160 -10.30 1.97 -0.05
C GLY A 160 -10.68 3.29 -0.72
N ALA A 161 -10.23 4.42 -0.16
CA ALA A 161 -10.44 5.74 -0.77
C ALA A 161 -9.78 5.88 -2.15
N ILE A 162 -8.67 5.19 -2.44
CA ILE A 162 -8.11 5.11 -3.79
C ILE A 162 -9.09 4.41 -4.73
N GLY A 163 -9.67 3.27 -4.33
CA GLY A 163 -10.72 2.60 -5.12
C GLY A 163 -11.94 3.50 -5.36
N ALA A 164 -12.33 4.31 -4.38
CA ALA A 164 -13.39 5.31 -4.53
C ALA A 164 -13.01 6.43 -5.52
N VAL A 165 -11.76 6.91 -5.50
CA VAL A 165 -11.25 7.89 -6.48
C VAL A 165 -11.31 7.32 -7.90
N PHE A 166 -10.94 6.05 -8.09
CA PHE A 166 -11.10 5.37 -9.38
C PHE A 166 -12.57 5.28 -9.80
N GLY A 167 -13.48 4.89 -8.89
CA GLY A 167 -14.92 4.90 -9.17
C GLY A 167 -15.42 6.29 -9.60
N VAL A 168 -15.06 7.35 -8.86
CA VAL A 168 -15.40 8.73 -9.20
C VAL A 168 -14.81 9.14 -10.56
N ALA A 169 -13.56 8.78 -10.85
CA ALA A 169 -12.92 9.06 -12.13
C ALA A 169 -13.67 8.39 -13.30
N THR A 170 -14.13 7.15 -13.14
CA THR A 170 -14.92 6.45 -14.17
C THR A 170 -16.26 7.14 -14.49
N VAL A 171 -16.80 7.94 -13.57
CA VAL A 171 -18.03 8.73 -13.78
C VAL A 171 -17.71 10.09 -14.41
N ILE A 172 -16.81 10.83 -13.76
CA ILE A 172 -16.50 12.21 -14.11
C ILE A 172 -15.76 12.28 -15.45
N GLY A 173 -14.90 11.31 -15.74
CA GLY A 173 -14.12 11.27 -16.95
C GLY A 173 -14.97 11.29 -18.23
N PRO A 174 -15.82 10.28 -18.46
CA PRO A 174 -16.69 10.25 -19.64
C PRO A 174 -17.61 11.46 -19.74
N LEU A 175 -18.10 11.98 -18.61
CA LEU A 175 -18.94 13.18 -18.56
C LEU A 175 -18.17 14.41 -19.05
N LEU A 176 -16.98 14.65 -18.51
CA LEU A 176 -16.13 15.77 -18.94
C LEU A 176 -15.67 15.59 -20.38
N GLY A 177 -15.30 14.38 -20.79
CA GLY A 177 -14.87 14.10 -22.16
C GLY A 177 -15.99 14.32 -23.19
N GLY A 178 -17.20 13.86 -22.91
CA GLY A 178 -18.39 14.17 -23.70
C GLY A 178 -18.67 15.68 -23.73
N LEU A 179 -18.75 16.34 -22.57
CA LEU A 179 -18.94 17.79 -22.47
C LEU A 179 -17.92 18.57 -23.32
N PHE A 180 -16.64 18.18 -23.27
CA PHE A 180 -15.59 18.86 -24.01
C PHE A 180 -15.62 18.61 -25.50
N THR A 181 -16.02 17.41 -25.93
CA THR A 181 -16.14 17.07 -27.34
C THR A 181 -17.42 17.63 -27.97
N ASP A 182 -18.52 17.72 -27.20
CA ASP A 182 -19.82 18.18 -27.67
C ASP A 182 -19.93 19.72 -27.70
N HIS A 183 -19.35 20.42 -26.72
CA HIS A 183 -19.55 21.88 -26.55
C HIS A 183 -18.28 22.73 -26.68
N LEU A 184 -17.10 22.11 -26.61
CA LEU A 184 -15.81 22.80 -26.65
C LEU A 184 -14.95 22.20 -27.78
N THR A 185 -13.68 21.92 -27.48
CA THR A 185 -12.78 21.18 -28.35
C THR A 185 -12.22 20.00 -27.58
N TRP A 186 -11.92 18.90 -28.26
CA TRP A 186 -11.29 17.72 -27.65
C TRP A 186 -9.99 18.07 -26.90
N ARG A 187 -9.31 19.17 -27.25
CA ARG A 187 -8.10 19.66 -26.59
C ARG A 187 -8.33 19.98 -25.11
N TRP A 188 -9.54 20.36 -24.71
CA TRP A 188 -9.91 20.61 -23.30
C TRP A 188 -9.87 19.34 -22.44
N ALA A 189 -9.97 18.15 -23.05
CA ALA A 189 -9.71 16.88 -22.38
C ALA A 189 -8.33 16.86 -21.69
N PHE A 190 -7.37 17.57 -22.27
CA PHE A 190 -6.01 17.67 -21.74
C PHE A 190 -5.78 18.94 -20.92
N TYR A 191 -6.41 20.07 -21.30
CA TYR A 191 -6.21 21.32 -20.58
C TYR A 191 -6.86 21.34 -19.20
N VAL A 192 -7.95 20.60 -18.97
CA VAL A 192 -8.61 20.52 -17.64
C VAL A 192 -7.69 20.00 -16.54
N ASN A 193 -6.75 19.13 -16.91
CA ASN A 193 -5.79 18.52 -15.98
C ASN A 193 -4.75 19.52 -15.48
N VAL A 194 -4.39 20.52 -16.30
CA VAL A 194 -3.33 21.49 -15.99
C VAL A 194 -3.60 22.29 -14.70
N PRO A 195 -4.74 22.98 -14.51
CA PRO A 195 -4.99 23.75 -13.28
C PRO A 195 -5.07 22.86 -12.04
N ILE A 196 -5.69 21.69 -12.14
CA ILE A 196 -5.81 20.72 -11.03
C ILE A 196 -4.42 20.28 -10.58
N ALA A 197 -3.57 19.93 -11.53
CA ALA A 197 -2.25 19.42 -11.26
C ALA A 197 -1.29 20.51 -10.75
N ILE A 198 -1.43 21.76 -11.21
CA ILE A 198 -0.74 22.91 -10.58
C ILE A 198 -1.14 23.02 -9.11
N ALA A 199 -2.43 22.91 -8.79
CA ALA A 199 -2.90 22.90 -7.41
C ALA A 199 -2.31 21.73 -6.61
N VAL A 200 -2.21 20.53 -7.20
CA VAL A 200 -1.55 19.37 -6.59
C VAL A 200 -0.07 19.62 -6.32
N VAL A 201 0.68 20.20 -7.26
CA VAL A 201 2.12 20.52 -7.09
C VAL A 201 2.32 21.52 -5.97
N VAL A 202 1.51 22.60 -5.94
CA VAL A 202 1.57 23.65 -4.90
C VAL A 202 1.18 23.09 -3.54
N ALA A 203 0.11 22.31 -3.46
CA ALA A 203 -0.34 21.67 -2.24
C ALA A 203 0.72 20.65 -1.75
N ALA A 204 1.29 19.85 -2.63
CA ALA A 204 2.35 18.89 -2.30
C ALA A 204 3.61 19.61 -1.77
N ALA A 205 3.97 20.74 -2.36
CA ALA A 205 5.11 21.55 -1.92
C ALA A 205 4.94 22.02 -0.47
N ARG A 206 3.73 22.46 -0.11
CA ARG A 206 3.43 23.05 1.20
C ARG A 206 3.12 22.02 2.29
N THR A 207 2.48 20.91 1.91
CA THR A 207 1.82 20.01 2.88
C THR A 207 2.63 18.76 3.17
N ILE A 208 3.29 18.18 2.15
CA ILE A 208 4.03 16.93 2.28
C ILE A 208 5.36 17.20 2.99
N PRO A 209 5.66 16.53 4.13
CA PRO A 209 6.94 16.66 4.80
C PRO A 209 8.05 16.03 3.95
N SER A 210 9.19 16.71 3.84
CA SER A 210 10.38 16.15 3.19
C SER A 210 11.11 15.25 4.18
N VAL A 211 10.96 13.93 4.04
CA VAL A 211 11.82 12.97 4.75
C VAL A 211 13.00 12.68 3.83
N ARG A 212 14.20 13.09 4.23
CA ARG A 212 15.44 12.76 3.49
C ARG A 212 15.67 11.26 3.61
N ALA A 213 15.93 10.59 2.49
CA ALA A 213 16.38 9.21 2.48
C ALA A 213 17.73 9.10 3.23
N ALA A 214 17.81 8.17 4.17
CA ALA A 214 19.07 7.87 4.86
C ALA A 214 19.93 6.97 3.94
N GLY A 215 20.97 7.55 3.33
CA GLY A 215 22.01 6.83 2.58
C GLY A 215 22.04 7.13 1.07
N LYS A 216 23.08 6.62 0.37
CA LYS A 216 23.20 6.62 -1.10
C LYS A 216 22.80 5.24 -1.63
N PRO A 217 21.57 5.03 -2.12
CA PRO A 217 21.20 3.76 -2.74
C PRO A 217 21.97 3.52 -4.05
N VAL A 218 22.34 2.28 -4.31
CA VAL A 218 22.97 1.82 -5.56
C VAL A 218 21.86 1.44 -6.53
N ILE A 219 21.83 2.10 -7.68
CA ILE A 219 20.79 1.90 -8.69
C ILE A 219 21.14 0.67 -9.54
N ASP A 220 20.18 -0.22 -9.71
CA ASP A 220 20.30 -1.34 -10.65
C ASP A 220 19.63 -0.92 -11.96
N TYR A 221 20.36 -0.16 -12.76
CA TYR A 221 19.89 0.31 -14.05
C TYR A 221 19.61 -0.83 -15.02
N LEU A 222 20.35 -1.93 -14.91
CA LEU A 222 20.21 -3.09 -15.79
C LEU A 222 18.91 -3.83 -15.50
N GLY A 223 18.64 -4.14 -14.21
CA GLY A 223 17.40 -4.79 -13.81
C GLY A 223 16.17 -3.96 -14.19
N ILE A 224 16.23 -2.65 -13.93
CA ILE A 224 15.19 -1.69 -14.35
C ILE A 224 14.96 -1.72 -15.86
N ALA A 225 16.02 -1.62 -16.67
CA ALA A 225 15.90 -1.59 -18.12
C ALA A 225 15.32 -2.89 -18.67
N LEU A 226 15.73 -4.04 -18.11
CA LEU A 226 15.27 -5.36 -18.55
C LEU A 226 13.80 -5.61 -18.20
N VAL A 227 13.34 -5.24 -16.99
CA VAL A 227 11.93 -5.41 -16.63
C VAL A 227 11.04 -4.42 -17.37
N ALA A 228 11.51 -3.18 -17.58
CA ALA A 228 10.80 -2.19 -18.38
C ALA A 228 10.66 -2.66 -19.84
N ALA A 229 11.74 -3.13 -20.45
CA ALA A 229 11.73 -3.67 -21.81
C ALA A 229 10.86 -4.93 -21.92
N GLY A 230 10.97 -5.85 -20.95
CA GLY A 230 10.20 -7.09 -20.93
C GLY A 230 8.70 -6.87 -20.79
N ALA A 231 8.29 -6.09 -19.79
CA ALA A 231 6.89 -5.72 -19.61
C ALA A 231 6.34 -4.94 -20.82
N SER A 232 7.13 -4.01 -21.35
CA SER A 232 6.76 -3.22 -22.52
C SER A 232 6.56 -4.07 -23.77
N ALA A 233 7.48 -4.97 -24.04
CA ALA A 233 7.41 -5.86 -25.20
C ALA A 233 6.17 -6.76 -25.11
N LEU A 234 5.85 -7.30 -23.93
CA LEU A 234 4.67 -8.12 -23.74
C LEU A 234 3.37 -7.31 -23.86
N ILE A 235 3.30 -6.12 -23.27
CA ILE A 235 2.13 -5.23 -23.42
C ILE A 235 1.93 -4.86 -24.89
N LEU A 236 2.99 -4.49 -25.61
CA LEU A 236 2.93 -4.20 -27.04
C LEU A 236 2.52 -5.42 -27.86
N ALA A 237 3.07 -6.61 -27.57
CA ALA A 237 2.68 -7.85 -28.24
C ALA A 237 1.18 -8.13 -28.08
N THR A 238 0.66 -7.96 -26.86
CA THR A 238 -0.78 -8.16 -26.60
C THR A 238 -1.64 -7.06 -27.21
N SER A 239 -1.17 -5.81 -27.26
CA SER A 239 -1.94 -4.67 -27.76
C SER A 239 -1.98 -4.60 -29.28
N LEU A 240 -0.90 -4.98 -29.96
CA LEU A 240 -0.77 -4.93 -31.42
C LEU A 240 -1.18 -6.26 -32.07
N GLY A 241 -1.06 -7.37 -31.33
CA GLY A 241 -1.40 -8.70 -31.79
C GLY A 241 -2.90 -8.86 -32.06
N GLY A 242 -3.23 -9.34 -33.25
CA GLY A 242 -4.61 -9.52 -33.73
C GLY A 242 -5.28 -8.26 -34.25
N ASN A 243 -4.77 -7.07 -33.91
CA ASN A 243 -5.32 -5.79 -34.34
C ASN A 243 -4.56 -5.21 -35.54
N GLU A 244 -3.31 -4.76 -35.34
CA GLU A 244 -2.47 -4.18 -36.41
C GLU A 244 -1.61 -5.26 -37.10
N TYR A 245 -1.16 -6.26 -36.33
CA TYR A 245 -0.36 -7.38 -36.84
C TYR A 245 -1.02 -8.71 -36.50
N ALA A 246 -1.00 -9.66 -37.44
CA ALA A 246 -1.43 -11.03 -37.17
C ALA A 246 -0.63 -11.65 -36.01
N TRP A 247 -1.25 -12.49 -35.19
CA TRP A 247 -0.59 -13.18 -34.07
C TRP A 247 0.65 -13.99 -34.49
N GLY A 248 0.65 -14.53 -35.72
CA GLY A 248 1.79 -15.25 -36.30
C GLY A 248 2.87 -14.36 -36.92
N SER A 249 2.73 -13.03 -36.88
CA SER A 249 3.71 -12.10 -37.42
C SER A 249 5.06 -12.27 -36.72
N PRO A 250 6.20 -12.26 -37.45
CA PRO A 250 7.53 -12.28 -36.85
C PRO A 250 7.74 -11.17 -35.81
N LEU A 251 7.08 -10.01 -35.98
CA LEU A 251 7.12 -8.91 -35.02
C LEU A 251 6.47 -9.29 -33.68
N ILE A 252 5.27 -9.87 -33.70
CA ILE A 252 4.54 -10.24 -32.47
C ILE A 252 5.24 -11.41 -31.77
N VAL A 253 5.66 -12.42 -32.52
CA VAL A 253 6.45 -13.54 -31.98
C VAL A 253 7.78 -13.04 -31.41
N GLY A 254 8.43 -12.09 -32.11
CA GLY A 254 9.65 -11.44 -31.65
C GLY A 254 9.46 -10.62 -30.37
N LEU A 255 8.34 -9.92 -30.23
CA LEU A 255 7.99 -9.17 -29.01
C LEU A 255 7.69 -10.11 -27.83
N PHE A 256 6.98 -11.23 -28.06
CA PHE A 256 6.77 -12.24 -27.02
C PHE A 256 8.08 -12.91 -26.60
N ALA A 257 8.86 -13.40 -27.56
CA ALA A 257 10.13 -14.07 -27.30
C ALA A 257 11.14 -13.12 -26.66
N GLY A 258 11.28 -11.91 -27.19
CA GLY A 258 12.14 -10.86 -26.67
C GLY A 258 11.70 -10.37 -25.29
N GLY A 259 10.40 -10.25 -25.05
CA GLY A 259 9.84 -9.90 -23.75
C GLY A 259 10.11 -10.96 -22.68
N VAL A 260 9.85 -12.24 -23.00
CA VAL A 260 10.17 -13.37 -22.12
C VAL A 260 11.68 -13.46 -21.87
N LEU A 261 12.50 -13.27 -22.91
CA LEU A 261 13.96 -13.26 -22.78
C LEU A 261 14.44 -12.12 -21.90
N ALA A 262 13.92 -10.90 -22.07
CA ALA A 262 14.25 -9.74 -21.25
C ALA A 262 13.87 -9.96 -19.78
N LEU A 263 12.71 -10.56 -19.50
CA LEU A 263 12.30 -10.94 -18.14
C LEU A 263 13.18 -12.06 -17.56
N ALA A 264 13.59 -13.04 -18.37
CA ALA A 264 14.53 -14.08 -17.93
C ALA A 264 15.91 -13.50 -17.61
N LEU A 265 16.40 -12.58 -18.45
CA LEU A 265 17.63 -11.82 -18.21
C LEU A 265 17.50 -10.91 -16.99
N PHE A 266 16.33 -10.31 -16.76
CA PHE A 266 16.03 -9.56 -15.55
C PHE A 266 16.20 -10.45 -14.31
N CYS A 267 15.63 -11.66 -14.31
CA CYS A 267 15.82 -12.60 -13.22
C CYS A 267 17.30 -12.91 -12.95
N LEU A 268 18.11 -13.08 -14.01
CA LEU A 268 19.55 -13.31 -13.88
C LEU A 268 20.31 -12.07 -13.38
N ALA A 269 20.00 -10.88 -13.89
CA ALA A 269 20.61 -9.62 -13.47
C ALA A 269 20.34 -9.36 -11.98
N GLU A 270 19.10 -9.58 -11.56
CA GLU A 270 18.66 -9.35 -10.18
C GLU A 270 19.35 -10.28 -9.17
N THR A 271 19.74 -11.50 -9.57
CA THR A 271 20.53 -12.39 -8.71
C THR A 271 21.98 -11.91 -8.49
N ARG A 272 22.49 -11.02 -9.35
CA ARG A 272 23.85 -10.48 -9.30
C ARG A 272 23.92 -9.04 -8.79
N ALA A 273 22.79 -8.35 -8.68
CA ALA A 273 22.73 -6.96 -8.26
C ALA A 273 23.10 -6.78 -6.78
N ALA A 274 23.86 -5.74 -6.46
CA ALA A 274 24.25 -5.42 -5.08
C ALA A 274 23.07 -4.90 -4.22
N GLN A 275 22.11 -4.24 -4.86
CA GLN A 275 20.85 -3.78 -4.25
C GLN A 275 19.67 -4.08 -5.20
N PRO A 276 19.22 -5.34 -5.24
CA PRO A 276 18.11 -5.75 -6.10
C PRO A 276 16.83 -4.99 -5.73
N MET A 277 16.07 -4.56 -6.74
CA MET A 277 14.70 -4.06 -6.61
C MET A 277 13.75 -5.08 -5.99
N LEU A 278 13.87 -6.34 -6.39
CA LEU A 278 13.01 -7.42 -5.94
C LEU A 278 13.89 -8.65 -5.65
N PRO A 279 14.43 -8.76 -4.42
CA PRO A 279 15.38 -9.79 -4.05
C PRO A 279 14.82 -11.17 -4.36
N MET A 280 15.47 -11.90 -5.27
CA MET A 280 15.01 -13.22 -5.73
C MET A 280 14.90 -14.24 -4.58
N ARG A 281 15.59 -13.99 -3.46
CA ARG A 281 15.42 -14.73 -2.20
C ARG A 281 13.97 -14.72 -1.67
N LEU A 282 13.19 -13.67 -1.92
CA LEU A 282 11.80 -13.59 -1.47
C LEU A 282 10.92 -14.64 -2.15
N PHE A 283 11.17 -14.97 -3.42
CA PHE A 283 10.42 -16.03 -4.13
C PHE A 283 10.75 -17.45 -3.65
N ARG A 284 11.82 -17.65 -2.87
CA ARG A 284 12.03 -18.92 -2.17
C ARG A 284 10.96 -19.18 -1.12
N ASN A 285 10.31 -18.11 -0.61
CA ASN A 285 9.15 -18.26 0.24
C ASN A 285 7.91 -18.52 -0.63
N PRO A 286 7.27 -19.70 -0.52
CA PRO A 286 6.11 -20.03 -1.34
C PRO A 286 4.93 -19.08 -1.10
N VAL A 287 4.80 -18.47 0.08
CA VAL A 287 3.75 -17.49 0.36
C VAL A 287 3.95 -16.22 -0.47
N PHE A 288 5.18 -15.72 -0.56
CA PHE A 288 5.50 -14.54 -1.37
C PHE A 288 5.19 -14.80 -2.85
N SER A 289 5.64 -15.94 -3.40
CA SER A 289 5.42 -16.31 -4.80
C SER A 289 3.93 -16.43 -5.14
N VAL A 290 3.15 -17.12 -4.29
CA VAL A 290 1.70 -17.24 -4.47
C VAL A 290 1.04 -15.87 -4.37
N CYS A 291 1.38 -15.05 -3.37
CA CYS A 291 0.80 -13.72 -3.22
C CYS A 291 1.12 -12.79 -4.39
N SER A 292 2.31 -12.86 -4.97
CA SER A 292 2.68 -12.09 -6.16
C SER A 292 1.81 -12.46 -7.37
N VAL A 293 1.60 -13.75 -7.62
CA VAL A 293 0.73 -14.21 -8.73
C VAL A 293 -0.73 -13.81 -8.48
N LEU A 294 -1.25 -13.99 -7.26
CA LEU A 294 -2.61 -13.55 -6.93
C LEU A 294 -2.78 -12.04 -7.05
N SER A 295 -1.75 -11.26 -6.73
CA SER A 295 -1.78 -9.81 -6.86
C SER A 295 -1.84 -9.38 -8.32
N PHE A 296 -1.12 -10.07 -9.21
CA PHE A 296 -1.25 -9.91 -10.65
C PHE A 296 -2.67 -10.21 -11.13
N VAL A 297 -3.27 -11.34 -10.72
CA VAL A 297 -4.66 -11.69 -11.10
C VAL A 297 -5.67 -10.65 -10.61
N VAL A 298 -5.52 -10.16 -9.39
CA VAL A 298 -6.35 -9.08 -8.82
C VAL A 298 -6.22 -7.81 -9.65
N GLY A 299 -4.98 -7.41 -9.99
CA GLY A 299 -4.73 -6.24 -10.82
C GLY A 299 -5.36 -6.36 -12.21
N PHE A 300 -5.22 -7.53 -12.83
CA PHE A 300 -5.77 -7.88 -14.14
C PHE A 300 -7.30 -7.75 -14.17
N ALA A 301 -7.99 -8.35 -13.19
CA ALA A 301 -9.44 -8.29 -13.10
C ALA A 301 -9.95 -6.88 -12.75
N MET A 302 -9.27 -6.18 -11.84
CA MET A 302 -9.70 -4.88 -11.33
C MET A 302 -9.73 -3.82 -12.43
N LEU A 303 -8.62 -3.62 -13.15
CA LEU A 303 -8.56 -2.55 -14.15
C LEU A 303 -9.37 -2.91 -15.40
N GLY A 304 -9.31 -4.17 -15.84
CA GLY A 304 -10.15 -4.65 -16.95
C GLY A 304 -11.65 -4.45 -16.69
N ALA A 305 -12.15 -4.84 -15.52
CA ALA A 305 -13.56 -4.63 -15.20
C ALA A 305 -13.92 -3.14 -15.07
N MET A 306 -13.11 -2.35 -14.37
CA MET A 306 -13.39 -0.92 -14.17
C MET A 306 -13.39 -0.11 -15.47
N THR A 307 -12.62 -0.52 -16.48
CA THR A 307 -12.57 0.16 -17.77
C THR A 307 -13.80 -0.15 -18.65
N PHE A 308 -14.25 -1.41 -18.70
CA PHE A 308 -15.26 -1.84 -19.68
C PHE A 308 -16.71 -1.89 -19.14
N LEU A 309 -16.91 -1.94 -17.81
CA LEU A 309 -18.27 -1.85 -17.21
C LEU A 309 -19.01 -0.56 -17.58
N PRO A 310 -18.38 0.63 -17.46
CA PRO A 310 -19.06 1.87 -17.80
C PRO A 310 -19.45 1.92 -19.28
N THR A 311 -18.63 1.32 -20.15
CA THR A 311 -18.90 1.18 -21.58
C THR A 311 -20.14 0.33 -21.83
N TYR A 312 -20.29 -0.81 -21.12
CA TYR A 312 -21.51 -1.63 -21.20
C TYR A 312 -22.76 -0.80 -20.89
N LEU A 313 -22.78 -0.13 -19.74
CA LEU A 313 -23.93 0.63 -19.27
C LEU A 313 -24.29 1.79 -20.22
N GLN A 314 -23.31 2.39 -20.89
CA GLN A 314 -23.55 3.49 -21.81
C GLN A 314 -24.05 3.02 -23.19
N TYR A 315 -23.45 1.97 -23.74
CA TYR A 315 -23.77 1.48 -25.09
C TYR A 315 -24.95 0.50 -25.13
N VAL A 316 -25.14 -0.30 -24.08
CA VAL A 316 -26.19 -1.34 -24.03
C VAL A 316 -27.44 -0.84 -23.32
N ASP A 317 -27.27 -0.25 -22.14
CA ASP A 317 -28.40 0.22 -21.32
C ASP A 317 -28.84 1.65 -21.67
N GLY A 318 -28.03 2.36 -22.46
CA GLY A 318 -28.30 3.74 -22.85
C GLY A 318 -28.13 4.76 -21.71
N ASP A 319 -27.43 4.40 -20.64
CA ASP A 319 -27.21 5.31 -19.52
C ASP A 319 -26.32 6.49 -19.92
N SER A 320 -26.60 7.65 -19.33
CA SER A 320 -25.64 8.75 -19.33
C SER A 320 -24.33 8.35 -18.61
N ALA A 321 -23.23 9.00 -18.98
CA ALA A 321 -21.94 8.87 -18.28
C ALA A 321 -22.07 9.00 -16.75
N THR A 322 -22.87 9.96 -16.28
CA THR A 322 -23.13 10.17 -14.85
C THR A 322 -23.80 8.97 -14.20
N VAL A 323 -24.85 8.45 -14.83
CA VAL A 323 -25.64 7.34 -14.29
C VAL A 323 -24.85 6.04 -14.35
N SER A 324 -24.16 5.78 -15.46
CA SER A 324 -23.28 4.63 -15.65
C SER A 324 -22.23 4.56 -14.53
N GLY A 325 -21.55 5.66 -14.25
CA GLY A 325 -20.58 5.71 -13.17
C GLY A 325 -21.18 5.59 -11.75
N VAL A 326 -22.40 6.09 -11.51
CA VAL A 326 -23.11 5.83 -10.25
C VAL A 326 -23.51 4.36 -10.15
N ARG A 327 -23.91 3.73 -11.26
CA ARG A 327 -24.27 2.31 -11.34
C ARG A 327 -23.07 1.38 -11.18
N THR A 328 -21.83 1.85 -11.31
CA THR A 328 -20.63 1.06 -10.95
C THR A 328 -20.24 1.14 -9.47
N LEU A 329 -20.87 2.01 -8.67
CA LEU A 329 -20.61 2.10 -7.22
C LEU A 329 -20.78 0.79 -6.45
N PRO A 330 -21.75 -0.11 -6.77
CA PRO A 330 -21.85 -1.42 -6.12
C PRO A 330 -20.56 -2.24 -6.15
N LEU A 331 -19.78 -2.16 -7.23
CA LEU A 331 -18.47 -2.81 -7.32
C LEU A 331 -17.50 -2.24 -6.27
N VAL A 332 -17.42 -0.91 -6.18
CA VAL A 332 -16.55 -0.23 -5.20
C VAL A 332 -17.02 -0.52 -3.77
N ILE A 333 -18.33 -0.53 -3.52
CA ILE A 333 -18.89 -0.87 -2.21
C ILE A 333 -18.54 -2.31 -1.81
N GLY A 334 -18.71 -3.27 -2.71
CA GLY A 334 -18.33 -4.67 -2.49
C GLY A 334 -16.85 -4.83 -2.18
N LEU A 335 -16.00 -4.15 -2.96
CA LEU A 335 -14.55 -4.08 -2.74
C LEU A 335 -14.20 -3.57 -1.34
N LEU A 336 -14.80 -2.45 -0.93
CA LEU A 336 -14.53 -1.82 0.36
C LEU A 336 -14.97 -2.70 1.53
N ILE A 337 -16.21 -3.18 1.51
CA ILE A 337 -16.77 -4.01 2.57
C ILE A 337 -15.92 -5.27 2.75
N ALA A 338 -15.62 -5.97 1.65
CA ALA A 338 -14.85 -7.20 1.68
C ALA A 338 -13.38 -6.98 2.11
N SER A 339 -12.74 -5.89 1.67
CA SER A 339 -11.37 -5.55 2.04
C SER A 339 -11.24 -5.23 3.54
N VAL A 340 -12.17 -4.42 4.07
CA VAL A 340 -12.19 -4.09 5.51
C VAL A 340 -12.52 -5.32 6.34
N PHE A 341 -13.51 -6.11 5.91
CA PHE A 341 -13.92 -7.33 6.60
C PHE A 341 -12.80 -8.37 6.64
N SER A 342 -12.23 -8.73 5.49
CA SER A 342 -11.18 -9.74 5.40
C SER A 342 -9.91 -9.30 6.14
N GLY A 343 -9.54 -8.01 6.09
CA GLY A 343 -8.43 -7.45 6.87
C GLY A 343 -8.66 -7.59 8.37
N ASN A 344 -9.81 -7.12 8.88
CA ASN A 344 -10.13 -7.18 10.31
C ASN A 344 -10.22 -8.60 10.85
N VAL A 345 -10.89 -9.50 10.12
CA VAL A 345 -11.02 -10.90 10.54
C VAL A 345 -9.66 -11.60 10.50
N THR A 346 -8.83 -11.32 9.49
CA THR A 346 -7.46 -11.87 9.42
C THR A 346 -6.63 -11.44 10.61
N SER A 347 -6.65 -10.14 10.97
CA SER A 347 -5.92 -9.60 12.12
C SER A 347 -6.38 -10.21 13.45
N LYS A 348 -7.69 -10.46 13.64
CA LYS A 348 -8.23 -11.05 14.87
C LYS A 348 -8.02 -12.56 14.96
N THR A 349 -8.29 -13.29 13.88
CA THR A 349 -8.28 -14.76 13.90
C THR A 349 -6.88 -15.35 13.69
N GLY A 350 -5.98 -14.62 13.03
CA GLY A 350 -4.69 -15.17 12.61
C GLY A 350 -4.77 -16.12 11.41
N HIS A 351 -5.93 -16.26 10.78
CA HIS A 351 -6.21 -17.21 9.70
C HIS A 351 -6.48 -16.47 8.39
N TYR A 352 -5.45 -16.27 7.56
CA TYR A 352 -5.59 -15.50 6.32
C TYR A 352 -5.88 -16.34 5.08
N ARG A 353 -5.55 -17.65 5.08
CA ARG A 353 -5.56 -18.50 3.88
C ARG A 353 -6.91 -18.57 3.17
N ILE A 354 -8.00 -18.56 3.93
CA ILE A 354 -9.35 -18.77 3.38
C ILE A 354 -9.81 -17.59 2.50
N PHE A 355 -9.34 -16.37 2.79
CA PHE A 355 -9.82 -15.18 2.11
C PHE A 355 -9.35 -15.08 0.66
N PRO A 356 -8.06 -15.29 0.29
CA PRO A 356 -7.66 -15.30 -1.10
C PRO A 356 -8.28 -16.46 -1.90
N ILE A 357 -8.52 -17.62 -1.28
CA ILE A 357 -9.17 -18.75 -1.94
C ILE A 357 -10.62 -18.41 -2.29
N VAL A 358 -11.39 -17.97 -1.29
CA VAL A 358 -12.79 -17.54 -1.50
C VAL A 358 -12.84 -16.33 -2.41
N GLY A 359 -11.95 -15.36 -2.24
CA GLY A 359 -11.86 -14.15 -3.04
C GLY A 359 -11.64 -14.44 -4.53
N CYS A 360 -10.69 -15.33 -4.87
CA CYS A 360 -10.49 -15.75 -6.25
C CYS A 360 -11.69 -16.51 -6.84
N ALA A 361 -12.34 -17.38 -6.06
CA ALA A 361 -13.56 -18.06 -6.49
C ALA A 361 -14.69 -17.06 -6.76
N VAL A 362 -14.96 -16.17 -5.82
CA VAL A 362 -15.99 -15.13 -5.91
C VAL A 362 -15.70 -14.17 -7.06
N MET A 363 -14.44 -13.82 -7.29
CA MET A 363 -14.01 -13.00 -8.42
C MET A 363 -14.27 -13.71 -9.76
N GLY A 364 -13.96 -15.01 -9.88
CA GLY A 364 -14.28 -15.81 -11.07
C GLY A 364 -15.78 -15.91 -11.31
N VAL A 365 -16.58 -16.10 -10.26
CA VAL A 365 -18.04 -16.06 -10.33
C VAL A 365 -18.52 -14.68 -10.75
N GLY A 366 -17.96 -13.59 -10.19
CA GLY A 366 -18.31 -12.22 -10.56
C GLY A 366 -18.05 -11.94 -12.04
N LEU A 367 -16.88 -12.31 -12.57
CA LEU A 367 -16.58 -12.17 -14.01
C LEU A 367 -17.52 -13.01 -14.89
N TYR A 368 -17.85 -14.23 -14.47
CA TYR A 368 -18.82 -15.06 -15.17
C TYR A 368 -20.24 -14.48 -15.15
N LEU A 369 -20.67 -13.94 -14.01
CA LEU A 369 -21.96 -13.26 -13.88
C LEU A 369 -22.02 -12.01 -14.75
N LEU A 370 -20.95 -11.21 -14.79
CA LEU A 370 -20.85 -10.07 -15.70
C LEU A 370 -20.90 -10.49 -17.17
N SER A 371 -20.31 -11.64 -17.54
CA SER A 371 -20.50 -12.13 -18.91
C SER A 371 -21.97 -12.46 -19.19
N ARG A 372 -22.79 -12.82 -18.21
CA ARG A 372 -24.20 -13.14 -18.42
C ARG A 372 -25.09 -11.91 -18.61
N MET A 373 -24.53 -10.70 -18.53
CA MET A 373 -25.26 -9.46 -18.79
C MET A 373 -25.62 -9.35 -20.27
N GLY A 374 -26.88 -9.02 -20.53
CA GLY A 374 -27.39 -8.67 -21.85
C GLY A 374 -28.44 -7.55 -21.77
N PRO A 375 -28.97 -7.09 -22.93
CA PRO A 375 -29.82 -5.89 -23.01
C PRO A 375 -31.11 -5.92 -22.18
N GLY A 376 -31.55 -7.09 -21.71
CA GLY A 376 -32.73 -7.25 -20.85
C GLY A 376 -32.42 -7.41 -19.35
N THR A 377 -31.18 -7.21 -18.92
CA THR A 377 -30.78 -7.43 -17.53
C THR A 377 -31.26 -6.26 -16.66
N GLY A 378 -31.99 -6.55 -15.59
CA GLY A 378 -32.45 -5.49 -14.69
C GLY A 378 -31.29 -4.84 -13.92
N ALA A 379 -31.34 -3.52 -13.73
CA ALA A 379 -30.28 -2.74 -13.05
C ALA A 379 -29.89 -3.27 -11.65
N TRP A 380 -30.85 -3.86 -10.92
CA TRP A 380 -30.59 -4.52 -9.64
C TRP A 380 -29.68 -5.74 -9.78
N LEU A 381 -29.92 -6.56 -10.80
CA LEU A 381 -29.16 -7.78 -11.05
C LEU A 381 -27.74 -7.45 -11.50
N GLU A 382 -27.58 -6.43 -12.33
CA GLU A 382 -26.26 -5.90 -12.70
C GLU A 382 -25.50 -5.38 -11.47
N SER A 383 -26.16 -4.57 -10.64
CA SER A 383 -25.59 -4.07 -9.38
C SER A 383 -25.12 -5.22 -8.48
N LEU A 384 -25.87 -6.32 -8.42
CA LEU A 384 -25.49 -7.52 -7.70
C LEU A 384 -24.24 -8.19 -8.31
N TYR A 385 -24.16 -8.32 -9.63
CA TYR A 385 -22.98 -8.91 -10.30
C TYR A 385 -21.73 -8.07 -10.08
N MET A 386 -21.86 -6.75 -10.21
CA MET A 386 -20.81 -5.78 -9.92
C MET A 386 -20.34 -5.87 -8.47
N PHE A 387 -21.30 -5.96 -7.53
CA PHE A 387 -21.00 -6.13 -6.11
C PHE A 387 -20.26 -7.44 -5.83
N VAL A 388 -20.68 -8.56 -6.43
CA VAL A 388 -20.01 -9.87 -6.28
C VAL A 388 -18.57 -9.80 -6.78
N LEU A 389 -18.33 -9.20 -7.95
CA LEU A 389 -16.96 -9.00 -8.43
C LEU A 389 -16.14 -8.15 -7.45
N GLY A 390 -16.71 -7.03 -7.00
CA GLY A 390 -16.10 -6.15 -6.00
C GLY A 390 -15.68 -6.91 -4.74
N VAL A 391 -16.58 -7.73 -4.19
CA VAL A 391 -16.30 -8.58 -3.02
C VAL A 391 -15.11 -9.50 -3.28
N GLY A 392 -15.08 -10.18 -4.43
CA GLY A 392 -13.97 -11.08 -4.78
C GLY A 392 -12.60 -10.38 -4.80
N ILE A 393 -12.54 -9.20 -5.44
CA ILE A 393 -11.33 -8.36 -5.47
C ILE A 393 -10.95 -7.92 -4.05
N GLY A 394 -11.93 -7.49 -3.25
CA GLY A 394 -11.72 -6.96 -1.90
C GLY A 394 -11.19 -8.00 -0.91
N LEU A 395 -11.69 -9.24 -0.97
CA LEU A 395 -11.23 -10.36 -0.13
C LEU A 395 -9.74 -10.69 -0.36
N CYS A 396 -9.21 -10.44 -1.54
CA CYS A 396 -7.81 -10.67 -1.88
C CYS A 396 -6.92 -9.48 -1.53
N MET A 397 -7.33 -8.27 -1.91
CA MET A 397 -6.48 -7.07 -1.96
C MET A 397 -5.68 -6.84 -0.67
N GLN A 398 -6.36 -6.83 0.48
CA GLN A 398 -5.72 -6.54 1.77
C GLN A 398 -4.98 -7.76 2.33
N VAL A 399 -5.54 -8.95 2.14
CA VAL A 399 -5.02 -10.18 2.75
C VAL A 399 -3.70 -10.61 2.13
N LEU A 400 -3.51 -10.43 0.82
CA LEU A 400 -2.24 -10.73 0.14
C LEU A 400 -1.10 -9.86 0.68
N THR A 401 -1.38 -8.58 0.93
CA THR A 401 -0.39 -7.65 1.50
C THR A 401 -0.03 -8.07 2.92
N ILE A 402 -1.01 -8.40 3.76
CA ILE A 402 -0.79 -8.87 5.14
C ILE A 402 0.01 -10.18 5.17
N ALA A 403 -0.32 -11.13 4.29
CA ALA A 403 0.34 -12.43 4.22
C ALA A 403 1.82 -12.29 3.87
N VAL A 404 2.16 -11.44 2.90
CA VAL A 404 3.55 -11.14 2.54
C VAL A 404 4.27 -10.43 3.67
N GLN A 405 3.63 -9.43 4.28
CA GLN A 405 4.22 -8.69 5.39
C GLN A 405 4.55 -9.58 6.59
N ASN A 406 3.74 -10.60 6.84
CA ASN A 406 3.95 -11.52 7.95
C ASN A 406 5.04 -12.57 7.70
N THR A 407 5.39 -12.85 6.44
CA THR A 407 6.25 -13.98 6.06
C THR A 407 7.68 -13.60 5.71
N VAL A 408 7.98 -12.30 5.67
CA VAL A 408 9.31 -11.78 5.38
C VAL A 408 9.98 -11.20 6.63
N ASP A 409 11.31 -11.13 6.60
CA ASP A 409 12.06 -10.46 7.66
C ASP A 409 11.76 -8.96 7.66
N TYR A 410 11.83 -8.34 8.85
CA TYR A 410 11.54 -6.91 9.02
C TYR A 410 12.38 -6.01 8.11
N ALA A 411 13.61 -6.44 7.78
CA ALA A 411 14.51 -5.72 6.87
C ALA A 411 13.99 -5.70 5.41
N ASP A 412 13.23 -6.72 5.01
CA ASP A 412 12.72 -6.89 3.64
C ASP A 412 11.25 -6.47 3.48
N LEU A 413 10.60 -6.00 4.55
CA LEU A 413 9.17 -5.73 4.58
C LEU A 413 8.70 -4.69 3.56
N GLY A 414 9.46 -3.59 3.43
CA GLY A 414 9.19 -2.54 2.47
C GLY A 414 9.26 -3.08 1.04
N THR A 415 10.34 -3.79 0.74
CA THR A 415 10.58 -4.42 -0.57
C THR A 415 9.52 -5.45 -0.92
N ALA A 416 9.08 -6.27 0.04
CA ALA A 416 8.06 -7.29 -0.18
C ALA A 416 6.66 -6.68 -0.43
N THR A 417 6.30 -5.63 0.31
CA THR A 417 5.04 -4.89 0.11
C THR A 417 5.02 -4.20 -1.26
N SER A 418 6.13 -3.56 -1.63
CA SER A 418 6.29 -2.94 -2.95
C SER A 418 6.26 -3.98 -4.07
N GLY A 419 6.83 -5.17 -3.85
CA GLY A 419 6.78 -6.28 -4.80
C GLY A 419 5.36 -6.74 -5.11
N VAL A 420 4.53 -6.96 -4.08
CA VAL A 420 3.10 -7.28 -4.24
C VAL A 420 2.36 -6.20 -5.05
N THR A 421 2.63 -4.93 -4.74
CA THR A 421 2.03 -3.81 -5.47
C THR A 421 2.50 -3.75 -6.91
N PHE A 422 3.79 -3.98 -7.15
CA PHE A 422 4.37 -4.04 -8.48
C PHE A 422 3.69 -5.10 -9.35
N PHE A 423 3.56 -6.34 -8.86
CA PHE A 423 2.86 -7.40 -9.59
C PHE A 423 1.40 -7.07 -9.85
N ARG A 424 0.72 -6.40 -8.92
CA ARG A 424 -0.64 -5.92 -9.12
C ARG A 424 -0.73 -4.88 -10.23
N THR A 425 0.12 -3.85 -10.22
CA THR A 425 0.11 -2.83 -11.27
C THR A 425 0.48 -3.43 -12.63
N LEU A 426 1.44 -4.36 -12.66
CA LEU A 426 1.77 -5.13 -13.86
C LEU A 426 0.54 -5.90 -14.36
N GLY A 427 -0.17 -6.59 -13.46
CA GLY A 427 -1.43 -7.26 -13.76
C GLY A 427 -2.48 -6.32 -14.35
N SER A 428 -2.63 -5.13 -13.80
CA SER A 428 -3.56 -4.11 -14.32
C SER A 428 -3.22 -3.67 -15.74
N ALA A 429 -1.95 -3.41 -16.05
CA ALA A 429 -1.53 -3.04 -17.40
C ALA A 429 -1.79 -4.16 -18.42
N PHE A 430 -1.45 -5.40 -18.07
CA PHE A 430 -1.76 -6.58 -18.89
C PHE A 430 -3.26 -6.80 -19.04
N GLY A 431 -4.03 -6.62 -17.97
CA GLY A 431 -5.49 -6.69 -17.98
C GLY A 431 -6.08 -5.73 -18.99
N THR A 432 -5.73 -4.45 -18.93
CA THR A 432 -6.25 -3.45 -19.87
C THR A 432 -5.85 -3.76 -21.30
N ALA A 433 -4.60 -4.17 -21.56
CA ALA A 433 -4.16 -4.53 -22.91
C ALA A 433 -4.94 -5.75 -23.45
N VAL A 434 -5.06 -6.83 -22.66
CA VAL A 434 -5.77 -8.05 -23.08
C VAL A 434 -7.26 -7.78 -23.26
N PHE A 435 -7.93 -7.10 -22.33
CA PHE A 435 -9.33 -6.74 -22.48
C PHE A 435 -9.55 -5.86 -23.73
N GLY A 436 -8.69 -4.85 -23.94
CA GLY A 436 -8.76 -3.97 -25.10
C GLY A 436 -8.57 -4.72 -26.42
N THR A 437 -7.63 -5.64 -26.50
CA THR A 437 -7.40 -6.46 -27.69
C THR A 437 -8.54 -7.42 -27.96
N ILE A 438 -9.08 -8.08 -26.94
CA ILE A 438 -10.27 -8.94 -27.10
C ILE A 438 -11.42 -8.07 -27.62
N TYR A 439 -11.71 -6.96 -26.93
CA TYR A 439 -12.78 -6.02 -27.28
C TYR A 439 -12.65 -5.55 -28.74
N ALA A 440 -11.48 -5.06 -29.17
CA ALA A 440 -11.26 -4.59 -30.53
C ALA A 440 -11.44 -5.69 -31.58
N ASN A 441 -10.88 -6.88 -31.34
CA ASN A 441 -10.93 -8.00 -32.27
C ASN A 441 -12.33 -8.61 -32.40
N THR A 442 -13.16 -8.52 -31.35
CA THR A 442 -14.55 -8.97 -31.40
C THR A 442 -15.50 -7.88 -31.92
N LEU A 443 -15.30 -6.63 -31.53
CA LEU A 443 -16.24 -5.54 -31.81
C LEU A 443 -16.21 -5.14 -33.28
N GLY A 444 -15.04 -5.01 -33.91
CA GLY A 444 -14.94 -4.56 -35.30
C GLY A 444 -15.77 -5.42 -36.27
N PRO A 445 -15.56 -6.75 -36.29
CA PRO A 445 -16.36 -7.66 -37.12
C PRO A 445 -17.84 -7.70 -36.73
N ALA A 446 -18.16 -7.61 -35.43
CA ALA A 446 -19.54 -7.62 -34.94
C ALA A 446 -20.30 -6.36 -35.36
N LEU A 447 -19.69 -5.17 -35.20
CA LEU A 447 -20.25 -3.90 -35.65
C LEU A 447 -20.42 -3.83 -37.15
N THR A 448 -19.46 -4.34 -37.93
CA THR A 448 -19.60 -4.35 -39.39
C THR A 448 -20.83 -5.15 -39.83
N LYS A 449 -21.07 -6.30 -39.19
CA LYS A 449 -22.27 -7.12 -39.43
C LYS A 449 -23.54 -6.42 -38.94
N ALA A 450 -23.50 -5.83 -37.75
CA ALA A 450 -24.64 -5.14 -37.15
C ALA A 450 -25.07 -3.89 -37.94
N VAL A 451 -24.12 -3.11 -38.46
CA VAL A 451 -24.40 -1.95 -39.33
C VAL A 451 -25.02 -2.40 -40.65
N ALA A 452 -24.50 -3.47 -41.26
CA ALA A 452 -25.08 -4.04 -42.47
C ALA A 452 -26.50 -4.61 -42.24
N GLU A 453 -26.76 -5.16 -41.06
CA GLU A 453 -28.08 -5.62 -40.66
C GLU A 453 -29.05 -4.46 -40.38
N ALA A 454 -28.63 -3.46 -39.60
CA ALA A 454 -29.39 -2.24 -39.34
C ALA A 454 -29.76 -1.52 -40.65
N ALA A 455 -28.81 -1.37 -41.57
CA ALA A 455 -29.05 -0.76 -42.88
C ALA A 455 -30.06 -1.55 -43.73
N ARG A 456 -30.04 -2.89 -43.65
CA ARG A 456 -31.03 -3.74 -44.34
C ARG A 456 -32.42 -3.63 -43.71
N LEU A 457 -32.51 -3.47 -42.40
CA LEU A 457 -33.79 -3.39 -41.67
C LEU A 457 -34.45 -2.02 -41.82
N THR A 458 -33.68 -0.93 -41.80
CA THR A 458 -34.23 0.44 -41.80
C THR A 458 -34.11 1.15 -43.14
N GLY A 459 -33.35 0.61 -44.10
CA GLY A 459 -33.06 1.26 -45.37
C GLY A 459 -32.14 2.48 -45.25
N GLN A 460 -31.55 2.73 -44.08
CA GLN A 460 -30.62 3.83 -43.84
C GLN A 460 -29.25 3.55 -44.46
N ASP A 461 -28.53 4.63 -44.81
CA ASP A 461 -27.17 4.54 -45.35
C ASP A 461 -26.21 3.91 -44.32
N PRO A 462 -25.54 2.79 -44.65
CA PRO A 462 -24.53 2.17 -43.80
C PRO A 462 -23.44 3.14 -43.32
N VAL A 463 -23.11 4.17 -44.11
CA VAL A 463 -22.09 5.17 -43.77
C VAL A 463 -22.56 6.07 -42.62
N GLN A 464 -23.84 6.45 -42.60
CA GLN A 464 -24.40 7.26 -41.50
C GLN A 464 -24.53 6.43 -40.21
N LEU A 465 -24.99 5.19 -40.34
CA LEU A 465 -25.04 4.23 -39.22
C LEU A 465 -23.64 3.99 -38.64
N GLY A 466 -22.63 3.79 -39.48
CA GLY A 466 -21.25 3.58 -39.06
C GLY A 466 -20.65 4.76 -38.27
N LYS A 467 -21.10 6.00 -38.54
CA LYS A 467 -20.72 7.18 -37.74
C LYS A 467 -21.46 7.23 -36.41
N ALA A 468 -22.77 6.93 -36.41
CA ALA A 468 -23.59 6.93 -35.20
C ALA A 468 -23.12 5.88 -34.18
N VAL A 469 -22.58 4.75 -34.65
CA VAL A 469 -22.07 3.66 -33.81
C VAL A 469 -20.84 4.07 -32.97
N GLN A 470 -20.10 5.10 -33.39
CA GLN A 470 -18.86 5.52 -32.70
C GLN A 470 -19.11 6.23 -31.37
N SER A 471 -20.35 6.63 -31.06
CA SER A 471 -20.70 7.28 -29.80
C SER A 471 -21.96 6.68 -29.16
N PRO A 472 -22.03 6.60 -27.82
CA PRO A 472 -23.22 6.10 -27.15
C PRO A 472 -24.46 6.92 -27.48
N GLN A 473 -24.34 8.25 -27.53
CA GLN A 473 -25.46 9.13 -27.88
C GLN A 473 -25.91 8.90 -29.33
N GLY A 474 -24.97 8.64 -30.24
CA GLY A 474 -25.26 8.32 -31.63
C GLY A 474 -26.06 7.03 -31.75
N VAL A 475 -25.67 5.97 -31.04
CA VAL A 475 -26.41 4.69 -31.00
C VAL A 475 -27.80 4.88 -30.38
N ASN A 476 -27.91 5.59 -29.25
CA ASN A 476 -29.18 5.80 -28.57
C ASN A 476 -30.15 6.75 -29.31
N ALA A 477 -29.64 7.58 -30.22
CA ALA A 477 -30.45 8.45 -31.06
C ALA A 477 -30.99 7.75 -32.31
N LEU A 478 -30.51 6.54 -32.64
CA LEU A 478 -31.03 5.76 -33.76
C LEU A 478 -32.44 5.24 -33.45
N ASP A 479 -33.21 4.99 -34.51
CA ASP A 479 -34.46 4.26 -34.41
C ASP A 479 -34.20 2.90 -33.71
N PRO A 480 -35.02 2.47 -32.74
CA PRO A 480 -34.87 1.18 -32.06
C PRO A 480 -34.62 0.00 -33.00
N ALA A 481 -35.19 0.02 -34.22
CA ALA A 481 -34.96 -1.02 -35.23
C ALA A 481 -33.52 -1.06 -35.78
N ALA A 482 -32.84 0.09 -35.85
CA ALA A 482 -31.42 0.20 -36.21
C ALA A 482 -30.49 0.02 -35.00
N ALA A 483 -30.90 0.51 -33.83
CA ALA A 483 -30.10 0.44 -32.60
C ALA A 483 -29.97 -1.01 -32.08
N GLY A 484 -31.02 -1.83 -32.19
CA GLY A 484 -31.05 -3.20 -31.66
C GLY A 484 -29.87 -4.08 -32.08
N PRO A 485 -29.58 -4.25 -33.38
CA PRO A 485 -28.42 -5.02 -33.85
C PRO A 485 -27.08 -4.48 -33.35
N ILE A 486 -26.94 -3.14 -33.26
CA ILE A 486 -25.72 -2.47 -32.81
C ILE A 486 -25.51 -2.70 -31.30
N ILE A 487 -26.55 -2.50 -30.50
CA ILE A 487 -26.58 -2.77 -29.06
C ILE A 487 -26.24 -4.24 -28.78
N GLY A 488 -26.83 -5.16 -29.56
CA GLY A 488 -26.51 -6.59 -29.50
C GLY A 488 -25.03 -6.87 -29.74
N ALA A 489 -24.43 -6.26 -30.76
CA ALA A 489 -23.00 -6.40 -31.03
C ALA A 489 -22.11 -5.90 -29.87
N TYR A 490 -22.45 -4.78 -29.23
CA TYR A 490 -21.75 -4.30 -28.03
C TYR A 490 -21.92 -5.27 -26.85
N ALA A 491 -23.14 -5.75 -26.60
CA ALA A 491 -23.43 -6.70 -25.54
C ALA A 491 -22.67 -8.03 -25.72
N ASP A 492 -22.67 -8.59 -26.93
CA ASP A 492 -21.97 -9.85 -27.26
C ASP A 492 -20.45 -9.70 -27.17
N THR A 493 -19.93 -8.54 -27.58
CA THR A 493 -18.50 -8.22 -27.44
C THR A 493 -18.11 -8.20 -25.97
N LEU A 494 -18.87 -7.49 -25.13
CA LEU A 494 -18.58 -7.36 -23.70
C LEU A 494 -18.80 -8.69 -22.95
N HIS A 495 -19.81 -9.48 -23.34
CA HIS A 495 -19.97 -10.87 -22.92
C HIS A 495 -18.68 -11.67 -23.14
N THR A 496 -18.16 -11.60 -24.37
CA THR A 496 -16.95 -12.32 -24.77
C THR A 496 -15.74 -11.84 -23.97
N VAL A 497 -15.56 -10.53 -23.81
CA VAL A 497 -14.47 -9.93 -23.01
C VAL A 497 -14.50 -10.44 -21.58
N PHE A 498 -15.64 -10.40 -20.89
CA PHE A 498 -15.73 -10.89 -19.51
C PHE A 498 -15.54 -12.41 -19.43
N LEU A 499 -16.08 -13.18 -20.38
CA LEU A 499 -15.97 -14.64 -20.38
C LEU A 499 -14.51 -15.11 -20.52
N TRP A 500 -13.73 -14.50 -21.41
CA TRP A 500 -12.32 -14.82 -21.62
C TRP A 500 -11.41 -14.51 -20.42
N THR A 501 -11.93 -13.78 -19.43
CA THR A 501 -11.17 -13.40 -18.23
C THR A 501 -11.43 -14.35 -17.05
N VAL A 502 -12.51 -15.14 -17.12
CA VAL A 502 -12.81 -16.20 -16.14
C VAL A 502 -11.67 -17.21 -15.99
N PRO A 503 -11.01 -17.71 -17.07
CA PRO A 503 -9.85 -18.59 -16.94
C PRO A 503 -8.72 -18.00 -16.11
N VAL A 504 -8.46 -16.70 -16.20
CA VAL A 504 -7.42 -16.02 -15.41
C VAL A 504 -7.78 -16.04 -13.92
N ALA A 505 -9.05 -15.82 -13.58
CA ALA A 505 -9.53 -15.95 -12.22
C ALA A 505 -9.51 -17.40 -11.70
N VAL A 506 -9.79 -18.39 -12.57
CA VAL A 506 -9.67 -19.82 -12.24
C VAL A 506 -8.22 -20.20 -11.96
N VAL A 507 -7.27 -19.72 -12.76
CA VAL A 507 -5.83 -19.88 -12.48
C VAL A 507 -5.48 -19.24 -11.14
N GLY A 508 -5.98 -18.03 -10.86
CA GLY A 508 -5.86 -17.40 -9.55
C GLY A 508 -6.41 -18.27 -8.41
N PHE A 509 -7.58 -18.87 -8.59
CA PHE A 509 -8.17 -19.77 -7.59
C PHE A 509 -7.30 -21.00 -7.35
N VAL A 510 -6.84 -21.67 -8.42
CA VAL A 510 -5.94 -22.83 -8.31
C VAL A 510 -4.65 -22.44 -7.58
N VAL A 511 -4.05 -21.30 -7.93
CA VAL A 511 -2.85 -20.77 -7.27
C VAL A 511 -3.11 -20.45 -5.79
N ALA A 512 -4.29 -19.92 -5.45
CA ALA A 512 -4.67 -19.63 -4.07
C ALA A 512 -4.75 -20.88 -3.20
N LEU A 513 -5.06 -22.05 -3.76
CA LEU A 513 -5.09 -23.32 -3.01
C LEU A 513 -3.70 -23.69 -2.46
N PHE A 514 -2.63 -23.32 -3.18
CA PHE A 514 -1.24 -23.53 -2.78
C PHE A 514 -0.75 -22.53 -1.72
N LEU A 515 -1.56 -21.53 -1.35
CA LEU A 515 -1.23 -20.58 -0.30
C LEU A 515 -1.08 -21.32 1.04
N LYS A 516 0.16 -21.47 1.50
CA LYS A 516 0.44 -22.07 2.81
C LYS A 516 0.00 -21.13 3.92
N GLN A 517 -0.71 -21.66 4.90
CA GLN A 517 -1.08 -20.92 6.10
C GLN A 517 0.12 -20.86 7.04
N VAL A 518 0.67 -19.67 7.22
CA VAL A 518 1.70 -19.40 8.22
C VAL A 518 1.02 -18.72 9.41
N LYS A 519 1.32 -19.17 10.65
CA LYS A 519 0.77 -18.49 11.84
C LYS A 519 1.22 -17.02 11.82
N LEU A 520 0.27 -16.11 11.98
CA LEU A 520 0.56 -14.69 12.15
C LEU A 520 1.44 -14.49 13.38
N ARG A 521 2.59 -13.82 13.23
CA ARG A 521 3.50 -13.48 14.34
C ARG A 521 2.70 -12.71 15.40
N ASP A 522 2.99 -12.89 16.69
CA ASP A 522 2.18 -12.26 17.77
C ASP A 522 2.20 -10.72 17.71
N SER A 523 3.17 -10.11 17.02
CA SER A 523 3.16 -8.68 16.66
C SER A 523 1.97 -8.25 15.80
N ALA A 524 1.38 -9.15 15.00
CA ALA A 524 0.19 -8.92 14.18
C ALA A 524 -1.12 -9.31 14.91
N ARG A 525 -1.05 -10.24 15.87
CA ARG A 525 -2.19 -10.60 16.74
C ARG A 525 -2.42 -9.61 17.88
N ALA A 526 -1.37 -9.07 18.48
CA ALA A 526 -1.44 -8.19 19.66
C ALA A 526 -1.89 -6.75 19.35
N GLY A 527 -2.29 -6.44 18.12
CA GLY A 527 -2.92 -5.18 17.78
C GLY A 527 -4.45 -5.24 17.71
N SER A 528 -5.05 -6.28 18.29
CA SER A 528 -6.47 -6.61 18.14
C SER A 528 -7.41 -5.98 19.19
N THR A 529 -6.93 -5.14 20.11
CA THR A 529 -7.79 -4.54 21.15
C THR A 529 -8.09 -3.06 20.95
N ASP A 530 -7.51 -2.43 19.93
CA ASP A 530 -7.93 -1.09 19.53
C ASP A 530 -8.03 -1.04 17.99
N MET A 531 -9.03 -0.34 17.47
CA MET A 531 -9.44 -0.31 16.04
C MET A 531 -8.38 0.23 15.06
N GLY A 532 -7.13 0.33 15.52
CA GLY A 532 -5.97 0.57 14.69
C GLY A 532 -4.74 -0.29 14.98
N ASP A 533 -4.57 -0.93 16.13
CA ASP A 533 -3.24 -1.39 16.57
C ASP A 533 -2.63 -2.57 15.78
N GLY A 534 -3.41 -3.30 14.97
CA GLY A 534 -3.07 -4.56 14.28
C GLY A 534 -1.95 -4.51 13.23
N PHE A 535 -1.43 -3.34 12.90
CA PHE A 535 -0.67 -3.14 11.67
C PHE A 535 0.76 -2.62 11.90
N GLY A 536 1.38 -2.86 13.04
CA GLY A 536 2.75 -2.38 13.28
C GLY A 536 3.84 -3.21 12.58
N SER A 537 4.53 -2.63 11.60
CA SER A 537 5.98 -2.87 11.47
C SER A 537 6.75 -1.67 12.01
N PRO A 538 7.77 -1.86 12.85
CA PRO A 538 8.64 -0.78 13.25
C PRO A 538 9.42 -0.25 12.04
N ALA A 539 9.49 1.07 11.93
CA ALA A 539 10.39 1.74 11.02
C ALA A 539 11.86 1.52 11.44
N THR A 540 12.74 1.65 10.44
CA THR A 540 14.21 1.69 10.47
C THR A 540 14.96 0.36 10.64
N ALA A 541 15.25 -0.27 9.50
CA ALA A 541 16.41 -1.14 9.33
C ALA A 541 17.67 -0.27 9.17
N SER A 542 18.34 0.04 10.29
CA SER A 542 19.80 0.18 10.42
C SER A 542 20.13 0.79 11.78
N GLY A 543 20.71 0.00 12.68
CA GLY A 543 21.66 0.51 13.67
C GLY A 543 21.34 0.39 15.16
N ASP A 544 20.09 0.20 15.60
CA ASP A 544 19.78 0.41 17.03
C ASP A 544 19.08 -0.81 17.68
N SER A 545 19.81 -1.92 17.79
CA SER A 545 19.38 -3.11 18.54
C SER A 545 18.98 -2.77 19.99
N ALA A 546 19.62 -1.76 20.58
CA ALA A 546 19.31 -1.25 21.92
C ALA A 546 17.90 -0.65 22.00
N LYS A 547 17.46 0.11 20.99
CA LYS A 547 16.16 0.77 20.98
C LYS A 547 15.01 -0.20 20.68
N LEU A 548 15.27 -1.24 19.88
CA LEU A 548 14.33 -2.34 19.67
C LEU A 548 14.17 -3.21 20.92
N LEU A 549 15.27 -3.43 21.64
CA LEU A 549 15.25 -4.09 22.95
C LEU A 549 14.50 -3.23 23.98
N GLU A 550 14.72 -1.92 24.00
CA GLU A 550 14.00 -0.95 24.83
C GLU A 550 12.48 -0.99 24.58
N LEU A 551 12.05 -1.02 23.31
CA LEU A 551 10.62 -1.11 22.97
C LEU A 551 10.02 -2.47 23.34
N ALA A 552 10.77 -3.57 23.19
CA ALA A 552 10.32 -4.91 23.56
C ALA A 552 10.19 -5.06 25.08
N VAL A 553 11.21 -4.66 25.83
CA VAL A 553 11.23 -4.66 27.30
C VAL A 553 10.14 -3.73 27.84
N GLY A 554 9.98 -2.53 27.27
CA GLY A 554 8.96 -1.56 27.71
C GLY A 554 7.53 -2.05 27.47
N LYS A 555 7.31 -2.90 26.47
CA LYS A 555 6.02 -3.52 26.18
C LYS A 555 5.73 -4.71 27.09
N LEU A 556 6.75 -5.54 27.36
CA LEU A 556 6.68 -6.65 28.32
C LEU A 556 6.34 -6.13 29.72
N VAL A 557 7.09 -5.13 30.21
CA VAL A 557 6.88 -4.53 31.54
C VAL A 557 5.49 -3.92 31.71
N ARG A 558 4.93 -3.29 30.66
CA ARG A 558 3.55 -2.75 30.70
C ARG A 558 2.47 -3.83 30.67
N SER A 559 2.74 -4.98 30.05
CA SER A 559 1.81 -6.11 29.97
C SER A 559 1.83 -7.01 31.21
N MET A 560 2.78 -6.80 32.13
CA MET A 560 2.89 -7.58 33.35
C MET A 560 1.84 -7.18 34.39
N GLY A 561 1.05 -8.16 34.83
CA GLY A 561 0.16 -8.00 35.98
C GLY A 561 0.91 -8.03 37.31
N ALA A 562 0.24 -7.58 38.38
CA ALA A 562 0.79 -7.55 39.74
C ALA A 562 1.15 -8.96 40.30
N ASP A 563 0.60 -10.02 39.73
CA ASP A 563 0.90 -11.41 40.11
C ASP A 563 2.25 -11.89 39.53
N THR A 564 2.64 -11.44 38.33
CA THR A 564 3.92 -11.81 37.72
C THR A 564 5.10 -11.18 38.44
N ALA A 565 4.96 -9.90 38.85
CA ALA A 565 5.98 -9.24 39.67
C ALA A 565 6.15 -9.94 41.03
N ARG A 566 5.05 -10.41 41.63
CA ARG A 566 5.07 -11.23 42.84
C ARG A 566 5.79 -12.55 42.64
N GLY A 567 5.55 -13.24 41.53
CA GLY A 567 6.23 -14.49 41.17
C GLY A 567 7.75 -14.32 40.99
N ILE A 568 8.20 -13.23 40.37
CA ILE A 568 9.64 -12.97 40.13
C ILE A 568 10.37 -12.72 41.43
N VAL A 569 9.81 -11.90 42.33
CA VAL A 569 10.43 -11.61 43.62
C VAL A 569 10.40 -12.85 44.53
N ALA A 570 9.32 -13.63 44.54
CA ALA A 570 9.24 -14.88 45.31
C ALA A 570 10.17 -15.98 44.79
N ALA A 571 10.52 -15.97 43.50
CA ALA A 571 11.50 -16.87 42.89
C ALA A 571 12.94 -16.37 43.03
N SER A 572 13.16 -15.13 43.46
CA SER A 572 14.50 -14.59 43.71
C SER A 572 15.01 -14.99 45.09
N ASP A 573 16.33 -15.15 45.25
CA ASP A 573 16.98 -15.54 46.51
C ASP A 573 17.06 -14.37 47.51
N THR A 574 16.10 -13.44 47.44
CA THR A 574 16.04 -12.25 48.30
C THR A 574 15.43 -12.58 49.65
N ARG A 575 15.91 -11.91 50.69
CA ARG A 575 15.35 -12.01 52.05
C ARG A 575 14.23 -11.00 52.31
N LEU A 576 13.96 -10.10 51.36
CA LEU A 576 13.00 -9.02 51.49
C LEU A 576 11.57 -9.49 51.19
N ASP A 577 10.60 -8.98 51.95
CA ASP A 577 9.20 -9.10 51.59
C ASP A 577 8.88 -8.20 50.37
N MET A 578 7.73 -8.41 49.73
CA MET A 578 7.35 -7.67 48.51
C MET A 578 7.40 -6.14 48.67
N ALA A 579 7.02 -5.63 49.85
CA ALA A 579 7.05 -4.21 50.15
C ALA A 579 8.49 -3.68 50.31
N GLY A 580 9.36 -4.43 50.98
CA GLY A 580 10.78 -4.11 51.14
C GLY A 580 11.56 -4.20 49.83
N ALA A 581 11.33 -5.27 49.06
CA ALA A 581 11.90 -5.45 47.73
C ALA A 581 11.50 -4.30 46.79
N TRP A 582 10.24 -3.86 46.85
CA TRP A 582 9.78 -2.70 46.10
C TRP A 582 10.47 -1.41 46.54
N ALA A 583 10.58 -1.15 47.86
CA ALA A 583 11.21 0.06 48.39
C ALA A 583 12.70 0.15 48.02
N VAL A 584 13.45 -0.94 48.21
CA VAL A 584 14.86 -1.06 47.84
C VAL A 584 15.05 -0.85 46.32
N MET A 585 14.22 -1.49 45.48
CA MET A 585 14.29 -1.29 44.03
C MET A 585 13.90 0.12 43.58
N GLN A 586 12.99 0.81 44.27
CA GLN A 586 12.67 2.20 43.96
C GLN A 586 13.84 3.15 44.29
N VAL A 587 14.55 2.92 45.40
CA VAL A 587 15.76 3.69 45.72
C VAL A 587 16.87 3.43 44.70
N ASP A 588 17.07 2.18 44.28
CA ASP A 588 18.06 1.84 43.24
C ASP A 588 17.74 2.51 41.91
N LEU A 589 16.48 2.41 41.47
CA LEU A 589 16.01 3.04 40.24
C LEU A 589 16.22 4.56 40.28
N MET A 590 15.76 5.24 41.33
CA MET A 590 15.86 6.70 41.46
C MET A 590 17.31 7.18 41.56
N THR A 591 18.15 6.47 42.30
CA THR A 591 19.57 6.79 42.42
C THR A 591 20.27 6.67 41.06
N ARG A 592 19.93 5.67 40.24
CA ARG A 592 20.50 5.50 38.89
C ARG A 592 19.96 6.49 37.86
N THR A 593 18.68 6.86 37.95
CA THR A 593 18.04 7.71 36.93
C THR A 593 18.13 9.20 37.23
N VAL A 594 18.01 9.60 38.50
CA VAL A 594 17.93 11.00 38.96
C VAL A 594 19.13 11.39 39.82
N GLY A 595 19.89 10.41 40.35
CA GLY A 595 21.06 10.65 41.21
C GLY A 595 20.74 10.73 42.70
N HIS A 596 19.46 10.84 43.08
CA HIS A 596 19.01 10.84 44.47
C HIS A 596 17.60 10.23 44.59
N ALA A 597 17.29 9.59 45.73
CA ALA A 597 15.96 9.06 46.02
C ALA A 597 15.32 9.83 47.18
N SER A 598 14.16 10.46 46.96
CA SER A 598 13.39 11.14 48.01
C SER A 598 11.97 10.58 48.11
N LEU A 599 11.48 10.40 49.34
CA LEU A 599 10.16 9.80 49.57
C LEU A 599 9.04 10.63 48.95
N GLY A 600 9.13 11.95 49.04
CA GLY A 600 8.13 12.86 48.45
C GLY A 600 8.01 12.72 46.94
N PHE A 601 9.14 12.56 46.23
CA PHE A 601 9.16 12.37 44.78
C PHE A 601 8.66 10.98 44.37
N MET A 602 8.98 9.94 45.15
CA MET A 602 8.47 8.59 44.90
C MET A 602 6.95 8.50 45.16
N ALA A 603 6.45 9.16 46.20
CA ALA A 603 5.04 9.22 46.55
C ALA A 603 4.21 10.02 45.53
N SER A 604 4.71 11.19 45.09
CA SER A 604 4.04 12.02 44.09
C SER A 604 3.87 11.30 42.75
N ARG A 605 4.89 10.54 42.32
CA ARG A 605 4.83 9.74 41.09
C ARG A 605 3.70 8.71 41.11
N ARG A 606 3.41 8.14 42.28
CA ARG A 606 2.34 7.15 42.46
C ARG A 606 0.99 7.76 42.85
N HIS A 607 0.90 9.09 42.91
CA HIS A 607 -0.29 9.83 43.34
C HIS A 607 -0.74 9.41 44.75
N LEU A 608 0.23 9.13 45.63
CA LEU A 608 0.00 8.72 47.02
C LEU A 608 0.55 9.77 47.98
N PRO A 609 -0.11 9.99 49.15
CA PRO A 609 0.47 10.75 50.24
C PRO A 609 1.77 10.08 50.74
N PRO A 610 2.85 10.83 51.02
CA PRO A 610 4.12 10.28 51.51
C PRO A 610 3.98 9.42 52.78
N GLU A 611 2.98 9.71 53.61
CA GLU A 611 2.67 9.02 54.87
C GLU A 611 2.31 7.54 54.65
N VAL A 612 1.80 7.19 53.46
CA VAL A 612 1.45 5.79 53.12
C VAL A 612 2.70 4.94 52.90
N LEU A 613 3.76 5.53 52.37
CA LEU A 613 5.01 4.81 52.05
C LEU A 613 6.00 4.85 53.22
N LEU A 614 5.91 5.85 54.09
CA LEU A 614 6.84 6.08 55.20
C LEU A 614 7.12 4.83 56.05
N PRO A 615 6.12 4.01 56.48
CA PRO A 615 6.37 2.86 57.35
C PRO A 615 7.25 1.78 56.69
N VAL A 616 7.12 1.61 55.37
CA VAL A 616 7.91 0.62 54.62
C VAL A 616 9.35 1.08 54.49
N PHE A 617 9.56 2.36 54.21
CA PHE A 617 10.91 2.93 54.07
C PHE A 617 11.63 3.04 55.42
N GLU A 618 10.93 3.36 56.51
CA GLU A 618 11.50 3.37 57.86
C GLU A 618 11.92 1.97 58.31
N ARG A 619 11.08 0.96 58.09
CA ARG A 619 11.43 -0.44 58.36
C ARG A 619 12.68 -0.87 57.59
N MET A 620 12.81 -0.50 56.32
CA MET A 620 14.01 -0.82 55.52
C MET A 620 15.28 -0.08 55.99
N VAL A 621 15.12 1.06 56.68
CA VAL A 621 16.23 1.76 57.35
C VAL A 621 16.60 1.06 58.66
N GLU A 622 15.61 0.66 59.46
CA GLU A 622 15.82 -0.06 60.73
C GLU A 622 16.45 -1.44 60.53
N GLU A 623 16.02 -2.18 59.51
CA GLU A 623 16.59 -3.48 59.13
C GLU A 623 17.97 -3.35 58.45
N GLY A 624 18.45 -2.12 58.23
CA GLY A 624 19.80 -1.85 57.75
C GLY A 624 20.00 -2.02 56.25
N TYR A 625 18.93 -2.03 55.44
CA TYR A 625 19.00 -2.09 53.98
C TYR A 625 19.13 -0.69 53.33
N LEU A 626 18.54 0.33 53.95
CA LEU A 626 18.60 1.71 53.50
C LEU A 626 19.19 2.63 54.58
N THR A 627 19.73 3.77 54.19
CA THR A 627 20.11 4.86 55.10
C THR A 627 19.42 6.14 54.69
N ARG A 628 18.94 6.91 55.67
CA ARG A 628 18.30 8.20 55.44
C ARG A 628 19.21 9.34 55.90
N GLN A 629 19.58 10.23 54.97
CA GLN A 629 20.34 11.45 55.28
C GLN A 629 19.65 12.65 54.63
N ASN A 630 19.35 13.69 55.40
CA ASN A 630 18.73 14.94 54.92
C ASN A 630 17.46 14.74 54.07
N GLY A 631 16.66 13.72 54.36
CA GLY A 631 15.43 13.40 53.62
C GLY A 631 15.61 12.57 52.35
N PHE A 632 16.84 12.20 52.00
CA PHE A 632 17.16 11.29 50.90
C PHE A 632 17.50 9.90 51.41
N TYR A 633 17.16 8.88 50.61
CA TYR A 633 17.46 7.48 50.88
C TYR A 633 18.60 7.01 49.99
N THR A 634 19.56 6.30 50.58
CA THR A 634 20.65 5.62 49.88
C THR A 634 20.75 4.17 50.35
N HIS A 635 21.35 3.31 49.54
CA HIS A 635 21.55 1.91 49.90
C HIS A 635 22.69 1.73 50.89
N THR A 636 22.55 0.76 51.79
CA THR A 636 23.69 0.18 52.50
C THR A 636 24.31 -0.92 51.66
N ALA A 637 25.48 -1.43 52.07
CA ALA A 637 26.08 -2.60 51.43
C ALA A 637 25.17 -3.86 51.44
N ALA A 638 24.20 -3.93 52.36
CA ALA A 638 23.19 -4.99 52.35
C ALA A 638 22.07 -4.69 51.34
N GLY A 639 21.58 -3.45 51.27
CA GLY A 639 20.59 -3.01 50.29
C GLY A 639 21.06 -3.15 48.84
N GLU A 640 22.32 -2.78 48.54
CA GLU A 640 22.88 -2.92 47.20
C GLU A 640 22.95 -4.39 46.74
N ARG A 641 23.25 -5.31 47.66
CA ARG A 641 23.28 -6.75 47.37
C ARG A 641 21.88 -7.27 47.04
N GLU A 642 20.88 -6.95 47.86
CA GLU A 642 19.50 -7.38 47.63
C GLU A 642 18.91 -6.76 46.34
N ALA A 643 19.20 -5.47 46.07
CA ALA A 643 18.84 -4.82 44.81
C ALA A 643 19.47 -5.52 43.60
N GLY A 644 20.72 -5.98 43.73
CA GLY A 644 21.41 -6.77 42.72
C GLY A 644 20.74 -8.12 42.46
N VAL A 645 20.40 -8.87 43.52
CA VAL A 645 19.71 -10.18 43.42
C VAL A 645 18.35 -10.04 42.72
N ILE A 646 17.57 -9.02 43.09
CA ILE A 646 16.27 -8.76 42.46
C ILE A 646 16.46 -8.34 41.00
N SER A 647 17.42 -7.46 40.71
CA SER A 647 17.73 -7.01 39.35
C SER A 647 18.16 -8.17 38.43
N ASP A 648 18.92 -9.13 38.96
CA ASP A 648 19.38 -10.30 38.21
C ASP A 648 18.25 -11.29 37.94
N ALA A 649 17.37 -11.52 38.92
CA ALA A 649 16.15 -12.33 38.71
C ALA A 649 15.24 -11.71 37.64
N TRP A 650 15.08 -10.38 37.66
CA TRP A 650 14.35 -9.64 36.62
C TRP A 650 15.01 -9.74 35.25
N ALA A 651 16.34 -9.62 35.18
CA ALA A 651 17.10 -9.73 33.94
C ALA A 651 17.04 -11.15 33.35
N GLN A 652 17.08 -12.19 34.20
CA GLN A 652 16.92 -13.58 33.78
C GLN A 652 15.51 -13.85 33.24
N TRP A 653 14.47 -13.44 33.96
CA TRP A 653 13.10 -13.61 33.50
C TRP A 653 12.83 -12.87 32.17
N LEU A 654 13.29 -11.63 32.05
CA LEU A 654 13.20 -10.86 30.81
C LEU A 654 13.98 -11.55 29.68
N GLY A 655 15.17 -12.08 29.99
CA GLY A 655 15.99 -12.86 29.05
C GLY A 655 15.26 -14.09 28.52
N ASP A 656 14.63 -14.87 29.40
CA ASP A 656 13.93 -16.11 29.05
C ASP A 656 12.64 -15.84 28.24
N GLN A 657 11.96 -14.71 28.48
CA GLN A 657 10.82 -14.29 27.66
C GLN A 657 11.27 -13.76 26.29
N LEU A 658 12.36 -13.00 26.23
CA LEU A 658 12.93 -12.51 24.98
C LEU A 658 13.56 -13.64 24.14
N GLU A 659 14.07 -14.69 24.79
CA GLU A 659 14.61 -15.88 24.13
C GLU A 659 13.54 -16.63 23.33
N LYS A 660 12.29 -16.65 23.82
CA LYS A 660 11.14 -17.21 23.10
C LYS A 660 10.76 -16.42 21.83
N ASP A 661 11.03 -15.12 21.82
CA ASP A 661 10.59 -14.21 20.73
C ASP A 661 11.71 -13.85 19.73
N ARG A 662 12.98 -13.76 20.15
CA ARG A 662 14.09 -13.21 19.34
C ARG A 662 15.51 -13.75 19.62
N GLY A 663 15.68 -14.75 20.50
CA GLY A 663 17.00 -15.24 20.92
C GLY A 663 17.65 -14.38 22.02
N ARG A 664 18.55 -14.99 22.81
CA ARG A 664 19.01 -14.45 24.11
C ARG A 664 19.91 -13.19 23.99
N PRO A 665 19.49 -12.01 24.48
CA PRO A 665 20.34 -10.81 24.54
C PRO A 665 21.40 -10.93 25.64
N ARG A 666 22.48 -10.13 25.56
CA ARG A 666 23.49 -10.05 26.64
C ARG A 666 22.89 -9.29 27.84
N SER A 667 23.18 -9.73 29.07
CA SER A 667 22.64 -9.14 30.32
C SER A 667 22.89 -7.64 30.46
N ALA A 668 24.03 -7.14 29.97
CA ALA A 668 24.37 -5.71 29.98
C ALA A 668 23.46 -4.87 29.06
N GLU A 669 23.07 -5.39 27.89
CA GLU A 669 22.18 -4.70 26.94
C GLU A 669 20.75 -4.62 27.48
N LEU A 670 20.30 -5.68 28.16
CA LEU A 670 19.01 -5.75 28.84
C LEU A 670 18.88 -4.72 29.97
N ARG A 671 19.93 -4.56 30.79
CA ARG A 671 19.98 -3.56 31.85
C ARG A 671 19.95 -2.13 31.27
N ALA A 672 20.74 -1.86 30.23
CA ALA A 672 20.77 -0.55 29.58
C ALA A 672 19.41 -0.18 28.96
N ALA A 673 18.71 -1.14 28.36
CA ALA A 673 17.35 -0.94 27.83
C ALA A 673 16.33 -0.65 28.95
N ALA A 674 16.41 -1.35 30.08
CA ALA A 674 15.55 -1.08 31.24
C ALA A 674 15.75 0.34 31.81
N ASP A 675 17.00 0.78 31.94
CA ASP A 675 17.35 2.12 32.41
C ASP A 675 16.84 3.22 31.46
N ALA A 676 16.92 3.00 30.15
CA ALA A 676 16.40 3.92 29.14
C ALA A 676 14.87 4.08 29.23
N ILE A 677 14.14 2.97 29.40
CA ILE A 677 12.68 3.00 29.62
C ILE A 677 12.35 3.75 30.90
N ALA A 678 13.08 3.49 31.99
CA ALA A 678 12.85 4.14 33.27
C ALA A 678 13.03 5.66 33.17
N LYS A 679 14.10 6.12 32.51
CA LYS A 679 14.35 7.54 32.22
C LYS A 679 13.25 8.15 31.36
N ARG A 680 12.73 7.40 30.38
CA ARG A 680 11.68 7.87 29.49
C ARG A 680 10.33 8.01 30.19
N LEU A 681 9.96 7.06 31.04
CA LEU A 681 8.77 7.15 31.88
C LEU A 681 8.86 8.32 32.87
N LEU A 682 10.07 8.59 33.40
CA LEU A 682 10.33 9.75 34.26
C LEU A 682 10.18 11.08 33.50
N ALA A 683 10.64 11.16 32.25
CA ALA A 683 10.52 12.36 31.43
C ALA A 683 9.05 12.63 31.01
N GLU A 684 8.26 11.58 30.80
CA GLU A 684 6.83 11.65 30.50
C GLU A 684 6.04 12.15 31.73
N ASP A 685 6.33 11.61 32.93
CA ASP A 685 5.74 12.06 34.20
C ASP A 685 6.09 13.54 34.54
N LEU A 686 7.29 14.00 34.16
CA LEU A 686 7.72 15.40 34.34
C LEU A 686 7.10 16.37 33.32
N GLY A 687 6.70 15.87 32.14
CA GLY A 687 6.09 16.65 31.06
C GLY A 687 4.62 16.98 31.27
N ASP A 688 3.89 16.16 32.04
CA ASP A 688 2.45 16.30 32.29
C ASP A 688 2.08 17.32 33.40
N GLY A 689 3.05 18.09 33.92
CA GLY A 689 2.77 19.34 34.63
C GLY A 689 1.89 19.25 35.90
N ASN A 690 1.88 18.12 36.60
CA ASN A 690 1.13 17.98 37.87
C ASN A 690 2.00 18.37 39.09
N PHE A 691 2.36 19.65 39.17
CA PHE A 691 2.96 20.25 40.37
C PHE A 691 2.08 21.38 40.90
N ALA A 692 0.98 21.03 41.58
CA ALA A 692 0.34 21.91 42.54
C ALA A 692 -0.41 21.08 43.60
N PRO A 693 -0.15 21.26 44.91
CA PRO A 693 -1.05 20.75 45.91
C PRO A 693 -2.38 21.50 45.78
N ARG A 694 -3.49 20.78 45.58
CA ARG A 694 -4.82 21.37 45.68
C ARG A 694 -4.96 21.97 47.08
N ALA A 695 -4.88 23.30 47.16
CA ALA A 695 -5.23 24.02 48.36
C ALA A 695 -6.65 23.61 48.77
N MET A 696 -6.81 23.13 50.01
CA MET A 696 -8.10 22.94 50.62
C MET A 696 -8.82 24.29 50.64
N ALA A 697 -9.76 24.47 49.72
CA ALA A 697 -10.75 25.53 49.80
C ALA A 697 -11.72 25.19 50.96
N GLY A 698 -11.33 25.59 52.17
CA GLY A 698 -12.28 25.78 53.26
C GLY A 698 -13.14 27.00 52.96
N ARG A 699 -14.44 26.77 52.81
CA ARG A 699 -15.51 27.77 52.98
C ARG A 699 -15.71 28.06 54.48
N PRO A 700 -16.31 29.19 54.88
CA PRO A 700 -17.32 29.99 54.16
C PRO A 700 -16.78 31.08 53.25
#